data_AF-A0A355FX63-F1
#
_entry.id   AF-A0A355FX63-F1
#
_cell.length_a   1.000
_cell.length_b   1.000
_cell.length_c   1.000
_cell.angle_alpha   90.00
_cell.angle_beta   90.00
_cell.angle_gamma   90.00
#
_symmetry.space_group_name_H-M   'P 1'
#
loop_
_entity.id
_entity.type
_entity.pdbx_description
1 polymer ?
#
loop_
_entity_poly.entity_id
_entity_poly.type
_entity_poly.pdbx_seq_one_letter_code
_entity_poly.pdbx_strand_id
1 'polypeptide(L)'
;MNMRREYPSPIEHAVSSEAEAAFQSRLLALLAAPGIKLRRIAALLDAELYLIEEKTRKGSVLRFDVRRYAHDQRSAGRFSRLPDTYRPTQDVILPPGDGEIHSGEGGEPYRETEVIHRTRAVIDLLSQMSEPYDLIDGTTTERMVRRLSYVAFVLKERRKLLLVNDEERNATYVIHFVQNDRETQEYLRSRKDDLRDLQERHPELVSVLEFRGSMESYVEDLRELIERPYAAEPSREEAGEEADAAKKEDSTAPADREEEAILPAPEGWMTSYSLRKVLHKSNEWIQSRLAELTPVEGRDVRMCLNSNGQQLFHYSPEMFQRLLDLAHEHERAPEGWMTIRSLAKILKKSENWIQTRIKELTLIAEVDVRRYLTEAHHTHVHYSPKIVRRLRELAREYEQAPEGWMTMTGIKQQTGLIYARAERFMQSLSPVQGKDVRSYFGVHNNQLAPHYSPEIIARLRELAQKKYEHAPEGWMTIHRLVSVLEKSPIWIGNKLKELTPTEGRDVKSFLDASNKPASHYSPEMVRRLRELAQEYERAPDGWMTAGGLMALGKSQAWISQRMTELSLVEGRDVKTYLDRTGHPVLHYGPEIVWRLQELATEHEQAPEGWVTRHRLTQVVSKSEGWLRKRLGGLAPVEGRDVKTYLDSTGHRVLHYSPEMVRRLQELAEEYKRAPQGWVTAKSLRRVLKKSEEWIQRKLKELTLIKGRDVAMYLDEGGHVCSHYSPTIVDRLQKMTSEKNV
;
A
#
# COMPACT_ATOMS: atom_id res chain seq x y z
N MET A 1 -23.12 1.61 42.09
CA MET A 1 -23.54 0.31 41.53
C MET A 1 -23.21 0.31 40.03
N ASN A 2 -21.95 0.09 39.67
CA ASN A 2 -21.49 0.04 38.29
C ASN A 2 -21.26 -1.43 37.93
N MET A 3 -22.14 -1.99 37.09
CA MET A 3 -21.96 -3.33 36.53
C MET A 3 -20.76 -3.29 35.57
N ARG A 4 -19.60 -3.73 36.06
CA ARG A 4 -18.51 -4.21 35.21
C ARG A 4 -19.07 -5.38 34.41
N ARG A 5 -19.19 -5.24 33.09
CA ARG A 5 -19.30 -6.38 32.18
C ARG A 5 -17.96 -7.09 32.22
N GLU A 6 -17.87 -8.16 33.01
CA GLU A 6 -16.80 -9.13 32.91
C GLU A 6 -16.91 -9.79 31.52
N TYR A 7 -15.92 -9.56 30.67
CA TYR A 7 -15.73 -10.38 29.48
C TYR A 7 -15.20 -11.73 29.92
N PRO A 8 -15.75 -12.86 29.42
CA PRO A 8 -15.23 -14.17 29.74
C PRO A 8 -13.80 -14.33 29.20
N SER A 9 -12.97 -15.03 29.98
CA SER A 9 -11.57 -15.37 29.68
C SER A 9 -11.42 -16.07 28.31
N PRO A 10 -10.43 -15.74 27.46
CA PRO A 10 -10.41 -16.19 26.06
C PRO A 10 -9.88 -17.61 25.80
N ILE A 11 -9.64 -18.45 26.81
CA ILE A 11 -8.81 -19.66 26.63
C ILE A 11 -9.58 -20.99 26.68
N GLU A 12 -10.85 -21.05 27.09
CA GLU A 12 -11.56 -22.34 27.17
C GLU A 12 -12.99 -22.29 26.62
N HIS A 13 -13.14 -21.94 25.35
CA HIS A 13 -14.24 -22.47 24.55
C HIS A 13 -13.70 -23.05 23.25
N ALA A 14 -13.97 -24.34 23.07
CA ALA A 14 -13.74 -25.09 21.85
C ALA A 14 -14.16 -24.28 20.62
N VAL A 15 -13.25 -24.10 19.67
CA VAL A 15 -13.62 -23.77 18.29
C VAL A 15 -14.40 -24.98 17.76
N SER A 16 -15.73 -24.93 17.90
CA SER A 16 -16.68 -26.01 17.60
C SER A 16 -16.68 -26.32 16.10
N SER A 17 -17.30 -27.44 15.70
CA SER A 17 -17.64 -27.73 14.30
C SER A 17 -18.34 -26.56 13.60
N GLU A 18 -18.95 -25.64 14.35
CA GLU A 18 -19.62 -24.45 13.83
C GLU A 18 -18.63 -23.40 13.31
N ALA A 19 -17.45 -23.25 13.90
CA ALA A 19 -16.44 -22.30 13.42
C ALA A 19 -15.76 -22.79 12.13
N GLU A 20 -15.52 -24.10 12.02
CA GLU A 20 -15.12 -24.74 10.76
C GLU A 20 -16.19 -24.53 9.68
N ALA A 21 -17.46 -24.78 10.02
CA ALA A 21 -18.59 -24.56 9.11
C ALA A 21 -18.75 -23.07 8.73
N ALA A 22 -18.54 -22.15 9.68
CA ALA A 22 -18.60 -20.71 9.44
C ALA A 22 -17.47 -20.25 8.51
N PHE A 23 -16.25 -20.74 8.72
CA PHE A 23 -15.12 -20.49 7.82
C PHE A 23 -15.39 -21.03 6.43
N GLN A 24 -15.87 -22.28 6.32
CA GLN A 24 -16.19 -22.89 5.03
C GLN A 24 -17.32 -22.13 4.31
N SER A 25 -18.37 -21.74 5.03
CA SER A 25 -19.48 -20.95 4.49
C SER A 25 -18.98 -19.60 3.97
N ARG A 26 -18.15 -18.89 4.76
CA ARG A 26 -17.58 -17.60 4.34
C ARG A 26 -16.61 -17.75 3.17
N LEU A 27 -15.81 -18.81 3.14
CA LEU A 27 -14.92 -19.12 2.00
C LEU A 27 -15.73 -19.29 0.71
N LEU A 28 -16.81 -20.07 0.75
CA LEU A 28 -17.69 -20.27 -0.40
C LEU A 28 -18.38 -18.97 -0.82
N ALA A 29 -18.84 -18.14 0.13
CA ALA A 29 -19.43 -16.85 -0.16
C ALA A 29 -18.44 -15.90 -0.87
N LEU A 30 -17.18 -15.86 -0.42
CA LEU A 30 -16.14 -15.06 -1.05
C LEU A 30 -15.80 -15.56 -2.46
N LEU A 31 -15.73 -16.88 -2.67
CA LEU A 31 -15.45 -17.47 -3.99
C LEU A 31 -16.62 -17.36 -4.97
N ALA A 32 -17.85 -17.25 -4.47
CA ALA A 32 -19.04 -16.99 -5.29
C ALA A 32 -19.11 -15.53 -5.78
N ALA A 33 -18.53 -14.59 -5.03
CA ALA A 33 -18.41 -13.20 -5.46
C ALA A 33 -17.31 -13.05 -6.54
N PRO A 34 -17.55 -12.28 -7.61
CA PRO A 34 -16.52 -12.04 -8.62
C PRO A 34 -15.35 -11.24 -8.02
N GLY A 35 -14.14 -11.79 -8.08
CA GLY A 35 -12.92 -11.01 -7.82
C GLY A 35 -11.79 -11.74 -7.11
N ILE A 36 -12.08 -12.59 -6.11
CA ILE A 36 -11.03 -13.32 -5.37
C ILE A 36 -10.87 -14.74 -5.89
N LYS A 37 -9.62 -15.16 -6.10
CA LYS A 37 -9.29 -16.55 -6.44
C LYS A 37 -8.89 -17.31 -5.18
N LEU A 38 -9.17 -18.61 -5.13
CA LEU A 38 -8.83 -19.47 -3.99
C LEU A 38 -7.35 -19.41 -3.60
N ARG A 39 -6.43 -19.35 -4.58
CA ARG A 39 -4.99 -19.16 -4.33
C ARG A 39 -4.68 -17.87 -3.59
N ARG A 40 -5.41 -16.78 -3.87
CA ARG A 40 -5.20 -15.50 -3.19
C ARG A 40 -5.68 -15.55 -1.74
N ILE A 41 -6.80 -16.21 -1.46
CA ILE A 41 -7.26 -16.46 -0.08
C ILE A 41 -6.21 -17.24 0.69
N ALA A 42 -5.70 -18.33 0.10
CA ALA A 42 -4.64 -19.12 0.72
C ALA A 42 -3.39 -18.28 1.00
N ALA A 43 -2.96 -17.44 0.07
CA ALA A 43 -1.81 -16.54 0.26
C ALA A 43 -2.03 -15.49 1.36
N LEU A 44 -3.23 -14.88 1.45
CA LEU A 44 -3.57 -13.95 2.53
C LEU A 44 -3.49 -14.63 3.90
N LEU A 45 -3.78 -15.93 3.95
CA LEU A 45 -3.74 -16.75 5.14
C LEU A 45 -2.40 -17.46 5.37
N ASP A 46 -1.40 -17.30 4.48
CA ASP A 46 -0.17 -18.10 4.49
C ASP A 46 -0.47 -19.62 4.58
N ALA A 47 -1.41 -20.06 3.74
CA ALA A 47 -2.09 -21.35 3.81
C ALA A 47 -2.10 -22.11 2.46
N GLU A 48 -1.15 -21.83 1.57
CA GLU A 48 -1.05 -22.49 0.26
C GLU A 48 -0.82 -24.00 0.37
N LEU A 49 -0.19 -24.46 1.45
CA LEU A 49 0.03 -25.88 1.78
C LEU A 49 -1.27 -26.68 1.95
N TYR A 50 -2.40 -25.99 2.17
CA TYR A 50 -3.73 -26.57 2.32
C TYR A 50 -4.51 -26.61 1.00
N LEU A 51 -3.91 -26.17 -0.11
CA LEU A 51 -4.48 -26.31 -1.44
C LEU A 51 -4.22 -27.71 -1.98
N ILE A 52 -5.30 -28.43 -2.25
CA ILE A 52 -5.28 -29.78 -2.83
C ILE A 52 -5.76 -29.70 -4.27
N GLU A 53 -4.99 -30.28 -5.18
CA GLU A 53 -5.41 -30.46 -6.57
C GLU A 53 -6.17 -31.79 -6.70
N GLU A 54 -7.47 -31.72 -6.93
CA GLU A 54 -8.33 -32.88 -7.05
C GLU A 54 -8.63 -33.16 -8.52
N LYS A 55 -8.32 -34.39 -8.97
CA LYS A 55 -8.61 -34.82 -10.34
C LYS A 55 -10.09 -35.16 -10.46
N THR A 56 -10.80 -34.42 -11.28
CA THR A 56 -12.19 -34.68 -11.66
C THR A 56 -12.26 -35.22 -13.08
N ARG A 57 -13.43 -35.75 -13.48
CA ARG A 57 -13.67 -36.20 -14.86
C ARG A 57 -13.50 -35.09 -15.93
N LYS A 58 -13.53 -33.81 -15.53
CA LYS A 58 -13.41 -32.64 -16.42
C LYS A 58 -12.06 -31.90 -16.31
N GLY A 59 -11.08 -32.46 -15.58
CA GLY A 59 -9.77 -31.84 -15.33
C GLY A 59 -9.46 -31.73 -13.84
N SER A 60 -8.40 -31.01 -13.48
CA SER A 60 -8.07 -30.75 -12.08
C SER A 60 -8.78 -29.53 -11.53
N VAL A 61 -9.31 -29.65 -10.31
CA VAL A 61 -9.93 -28.54 -9.57
C VAL A 61 -9.12 -28.32 -8.31
N LEU A 62 -8.82 -27.05 -8.02
CA LEU A 62 -8.14 -26.67 -6.79
C LEU A 62 -9.17 -26.56 -5.65
N ARG A 63 -8.93 -27.27 -4.55
CA ARG A 63 -9.77 -27.27 -3.35
C ARG A 63 -8.93 -26.83 -2.15
N PHE A 64 -9.54 -26.12 -1.20
CA PHE A 64 -8.89 -25.78 0.07
C PHE A 64 -9.31 -26.79 1.14
N ASP A 65 -8.34 -27.44 1.79
CA ASP A 65 -8.61 -28.40 2.87
C ASP A 65 -8.91 -27.68 4.19
N VAL A 66 -10.14 -27.19 4.30
CA VAL A 66 -10.62 -26.46 5.47
C VAL A 66 -10.46 -27.27 6.76
N ARG A 67 -10.68 -28.60 6.70
CA ARG A 67 -10.57 -29.48 7.87
C ARG A 67 -9.15 -29.52 8.41
N ARG A 68 -8.18 -29.78 7.52
CA ARG A 68 -6.77 -29.82 7.90
C ARG A 68 -6.28 -28.46 8.37
N TYR A 69 -6.65 -27.39 7.67
CA TYR A 69 -6.33 -26.02 8.08
C TYR A 69 -6.91 -25.68 9.46
N ALA A 70 -8.19 -25.94 9.69
CA ALA A 70 -8.84 -25.68 10.98
C ALA A 70 -8.25 -26.54 12.11
N HIS A 71 -7.80 -27.76 11.82
CA HIS A 71 -7.10 -28.59 12.80
C HIS A 71 -5.74 -28.01 13.19
N ASP A 72 -4.92 -27.61 12.22
CA ASP A 72 -3.59 -27.05 12.48
C ASP A 72 -3.68 -25.68 13.20
N GLN A 73 -4.63 -24.85 12.80
CA GLN A 73 -4.93 -23.58 13.45
C GLN A 73 -5.35 -23.79 14.93
N ARG A 74 -6.23 -24.77 15.19
CA ARG A 74 -6.62 -25.15 16.57
C ARG A 74 -5.41 -25.59 17.40
N SER A 75 -4.56 -26.45 16.85
CA SER A 75 -3.34 -26.91 17.52
C SER A 75 -2.38 -25.77 17.85
N ALA A 76 -2.40 -24.69 17.07
CA ALA A 76 -1.63 -23.48 17.31
C ALA A 76 -2.33 -22.45 18.23
N GLY A 77 -3.55 -22.74 18.71
CA GLY A 77 -4.36 -21.81 19.52
C GLY A 77 -4.84 -20.59 18.75
N ARG A 78 -5.02 -20.70 17.42
CA ARG A 78 -5.40 -19.60 16.53
C ARG A 78 -6.60 -20.00 15.69
N PHE A 79 -7.42 -19.05 15.27
CA PHE A 79 -8.40 -19.29 14.21
C PHE A 79 -8.65 -18.01 13.43
N SER A 80 -8.33 -18.03 12.15
CA SER A 80 -8.49 -16.86 11.27
C SER A 80 -9.91 -16.79 10.71
N ARG A 81 -10.57 -15.67 10.93
CA ARG A 81 -11.80 -15.27 10.27
C ARG A 81 -11.48 -14.65 8.92
N LEU A 82 -12.20 -15.07 7.89
CA LEU A 82 -12.11 -14.49 6.54
C LEU A 82 -12.83 -13.13 6.46
N PRO A 83 -12.44 -12.25 5.52
CA PRO A 83 -13.10 -10.95 5.35
C PRO A 83 -14.57 -11.10 4.99
N ASP A 84 -15.35 -10.08 5.36
CA ASP A 84 -16.78 -10.04 5.07
C ASP A 84 -17.06 -9.81 3.59
N THR A 85 -16.32 -8.88 2.98
CA THR A 85 -16.27 -8.69 1.54
C THR A 85 -14.83 -8.54 1.05
N TYR A 86 -14.60 -8.92 -0.21
CA TYR A 86 -13.33 -8.71 -0.90
C TYR A 86 -13.55 -7.88 -2.14
N ARG A 87 -12.71 -6.86 -2.36
CA ARG A 87 -12.75 -6.02 -3.55
C ARG A 87 -11.34 -5.94 -4.16
N PRO A 88 -11.06 -6.57 -5.30
CA PRO A 88 -9.84 -6.28 -6.01
C PRO A 88 -9.95 -4.89 -6.64
N THR A 89 -8.87 -4.10 -6.62
CA THR A 89 -8.78 -2.86 -7.40
C THR A 89 -7.68 -2.98 -8.45
N GLN A 90 -7.86 -2.33 -9.59
CA GLN A 90 -6.80 -2.18 -10.60
C GLN A 90 -5.89 -0.99 -10.29
N ASP A 91 -6.24 -0.20 -9.27
CA ASP A 91 -5.44 0.92 -8.80
C ASP A 91 -4.31 0.41 -7.88
N VAL A 92 -3.17 1.09 -7.92
CA VAL A 92 -2.11 0.88 -6.93
C VAL A 92 -2.54 1.55 -5.63
N ILE A 93 -2.67 0.77 -4.55
CA ILE A 93 -2.94 1.34 -3.22
C ILE A 93 -1.65 1.98 -2.70
N LEU A 94 -1.70 3.24 -2.30
CA LEU A 94 -0.53 4.06 -1.98
C LEU A 94 0.48 4.09 -3.14
N PRO A 95 0.18 4.82 -4.24
CA PRO A 95 1.07 4.93 -5.38
C PRO A 95 2.45 5.48 -4.97
N PRO A 96 3.52 5.06 -5.69
CA PRO A 96 4.89 5.46 -5.37
C PRO A 96 5.11 6.97 -5.59
N GLY A 97 5.94 7.59 -4.74
CA GLY A 97 6.44 8.96 -4.93
C GLY A 97 7.55 9.05 -5.98
N ASP A 98 8.05 10.27 -6.25
CA ASP A 98 8.99 10.56 -7.35
C ASP A 98 10.40 9.94 -7.18
N GLY A 99 10.67 9.23 -6.07
CA GLY A 99 11.88 8.42 -5.82
C GLY A 99 11.64 6.91 -5.64
N GLU A 100 10.38 6.44 -5.74
CA GLU A 100 9.99 5.02 -5.58
C GLU A 100 9.65 4.34 -6.92
N ILE A 101 10.00 4.98 -8.03
CA ILE A 101 9.78 4.53 -9.41
C ILE A 101 11.13 4.28 -10.07
N HIS A 102 11.27 3.17 -10.81
CA HIS A 102 12.46 2.90 -11.62
C HIS A 102 12.69 4.01 -12.65
N SER A 103 13.73 4.84 -12.46
CA SER A 103 14.34 5.58 -13.56
C SER A 103 15.11 4.58 -14.41
N GLY A 104 14.71 4.43 -15.67
CA GLY A 104 15.30 3.45 -16.58
C GLY A 104 16.82 3.61 -16.71
N GLU A 105 17.48 2.47 -16.90
CA GLU A 105 18.89 2.28 -17.30
C GLU A 105 19.94 2.64 -16.24
N GLY A 106 20.31 1.66 -15.39
CA GLY A 106 21.61 1.67 -14.70
C GLY A 106 21.68 1.24 -13.22
N GLY A 107 20.58 0.86 -12.57
CA GLY A 107 20.59 0.53 -11.13
C GLY A 107 21.18 -0.85 -10.79
N GLU A 108 22.00 -0.91 -9.74
CA GLU A 108 22.59 -2.13 -9.16
C GLU A 108 21.57 -3.28 -8.95
N PRO A 109 22.02 -4.55 -8.98
CA PRO A 109 21.14 -5.70 -8.71
C PRO A 109 20.49 -5.57 -7.32
N TYR A 110 19.17 -5.61 -7.33
CA TYR A 110 18.28 -5.44 -6.18
C TYR A 110 18.62 -6.43 -5.05
N ARG A 111 18.77 -5.93 -3.80
CA ARG A 111 18.72 -6.80 -2.62
C ARG A 111 17.27 -7.24 -2.44
N GLU A 112 17.00 -8.53 -2.50
CA GLU A 112 15.68 -9.08 -2.16
C GLU A 112 15.30 -8.62 -0.75
N THR A 113 14.25 -7.81 -0.64
CA THR A 113 13.66 -7.40 0.63
C THR A 113 12.87 -8.57 1.21
N GLU A 114 13.04 -8.83 2.50
CA GLU A 114 12.34 -9.93 3.16
C GLU A 114 10.83 -9.69 3.18
N VAL A 115 10.05 -10.77 3.09
CA VAL A 115 8.59 -10.73 3.24
C VAL A 115 8.26 -11.03 4.70
N ILE A 116 7.60 -10.07 5.35
CA ILE A 116 7.14 -10.18 6.74
C ILE A 116 5.62 -10.28 6.69
N HIS A 117 5.06 -11.43 7.06
CA HIS A 117 3.64 -11.79 6.93
C HIS A 117 2.69 -10.95 7.83
N ARG A 118 2.68 -9.63 7.68
CA ARG A 118 1.91 -8.67 8.49
C ARG A 118 0.44 -8.72 8.17
N THR A 119 0.07 -8.91 6.91
CA THR A 119 -1.32 -9.11 6.46
C THR A 119 -1.95 -10.29 7.20
N ARG A 120 -1.22 -11.39 7.31
CA ARG A 120 -1.63 -12.56 8.09
C ARG A 120 -1.77 -12.23 9.58
N ALA A 121 -0.81 -11.52 10.15
CA ALA A 121 -0.86 -11.10 11.55
C ALA A 121 -2.06 -10.19 11.85
N VAL A 122 -2.41 -9.27 10.93
CA VAL A 122 -3.60 -8.42 11.03
C VAL A 122 -4.88 -9.26 10.99
N ILE A 123 -4.97 -10.24 10.09
CA ILE A 123 -6.12 -11.15 10.03
C ILE A 123 -6.27 -11.90 11.35
N ASP A 124 -5.19 -12.46 11.89
CA ASP A 124 -5.23 -13.20 13.16
C ASP A 124 -5.62 -12.28 14.33
N LEU A 125 -5.10 -11.05 14.38
CA LEU A 125 -5.46 -10.05 15.38
C LEU A 125 -6.96 -9.68 15.32
N LEU A 126 -7.47 -9.33 14.14
CA LEU A 126 -8.89 -8.99 13.95
C LEU A 126 -9.79 -10.17 14.29
N SER A 127 -9.34 -11.39 14.01
CA SER A 127 -10.06 -12.62 14.37
C SER A 127 -10.14 -12.82 15.88
N GLN A 128 -9.03 -12.60 16.61
CA GLN A 128 -9.01 -12.64 18.07
C GLN A 128 -9.92 -11.57 18.68
N MET A 129 -9.97 -10.38 18.06
CA MET A 129 -10.85 -9.28 18.48
C MET A 129 -12.32 -9.51 18.08
N SER A 130 -12.62 -10.58 17.32
CA SER A 130 -13.93 -10.83 16.70
C SER A 130 -14.42 -9.66 15.83
N GLU A 131 -13.50 -8.86 15.30
CA GLU A 131 -13.79 -7.64 14.54
C GLU A 131 -14.11 -7.99 13.08
N PRO A 132 -15.29 -7.61 12.55
CA PRO A 132 -15.60 -7.77 11.13
C PRO A 132 -14.82 -6.77 10.28
N TYR A 133 -14.36 -7.21 9.10
CA TYR A 133 -13.56 -6.37 8.22
C TYR A 133 -13.83 -6.69 6.74
N ASP A 134 -13.74 -5.66 5.90
CA ASP A 134 -13.65 -5.83 4.46
C ASP A 134 -12.20 -5.71 3.99
N LEU A 135 -11.87 -6.36 2.88
CA LEU A 135 -10.52 -6.35 2.32
C LEU A 135 -10.53 -5.77 0.91
N ILE A 136 -9.66 -4.79 0.67
CA ILE A 136 -9.41 -4.21 -0.65
C ILE A 136 -7.98 -4.53 -1.05
N ASP A 137 -7.82 -5.21 -2.18
CA ASP A 137 -6.53 -5.72 -2.64
C ASP A 137 -6.02 -4.90 -3.83
N GLY A 138 -4.86 -4.27 -3.67
CA GLY A 138 -4.25 -3.42 -4.68
C GLY A 138 -3.36 -4.18 -5.65
N THR A 139 -3.04 -3.54 -6.78
CA THR A 139 -2.08 -4.08 -7.75
C THR A 139 -0.71 -3.42 -7.64
N THR A 140 0.35 -4.13 -8.06
CA THR A 140 1.67 -3.55 -8.30
C THR A 140 1.94 -3.39 -9.80
N THR A 141 2.86 -2.49 -10.16
CA THR A 141 3.33 -2.32 -11.54
C THR A 141 4.83 -2.60 -11.61
N GLU A 142 5.32 -3.01 -12.79
CA GLU A 142 6.74 -3.35 -13.01
C GLU A 142 7.71 -2.17 -12.78
N ARG A 143 7.18 -0.95 -12.69
CA ARG A 143 7.98 0.27 -12.46
C ARG A 143 8.19 0.59 -10.98
N MET A 144 7.54 -0.14 -10.09
CA MET A 144 7.61 0.11 -8.65
C MET A 144 8.81 -0.58 -8.03
N VAL A 145 9.48 0.11 -7.09
CA VAL A 145 10.57 -0.47 -6.31
C VAL A 145 10.10 -1.65 -5.44
N ARG A 146 8.82 -1.68 -5.03
CA ARG A 146 8.19 -2.77 -4.27
C ARG A 146 7.51 -3.82 -5.16
N ARG A 147 7.56 -5.10 -4.78
CA ARG A 147 6.93 -6.25 -5.49
C ARG A 147 5.51 -6.54 -5.00
N LEU A 148 5.23 -6.27 -3.73
CA LEU A 148 3.91 -6.46 -3.10
C LEU A 148 3.16 -5.12 -2.96
N SER A 149 1.85 -5.16 -3.24
CA SER A 149 0.97 -4.02 -3.03
C SER A 149 0.60 -3.91 -1.57
N TYR A 150 0.17 -2.72 -1.17
CA TYR A 150 -0.63 -2.60 0.05
C TYR A 150 -1.96 -3.34 -0.09
N VAL A 151 -2.40 -3.92 1.01
CA VAL A 151 -3.72 -4.49 1.24
C VAL A 151 -4.43 -3.60 2.26
N ALA A 152 -5.67 -3.21 1.97
CA ALA A 152 -6.45 -2.36 2.86
C ALA A 152 -7.51 -3.16 3.62
N PHE A 153 -7.58 -2.96 4.93
CA PHE A 153 -8.59 -3.51 5.82
C PHE A 153 -9.54 -2.40 6.25
N VAL A 154 -10.82 -2.52 5.91
CA VAL A 154 -11.85 -1.54 6.28
C VAL A 154 -12.63 -2.09 7.47
N LEU A 155 -12.46 -1.47 8.64
CA LEU A 155 -13.19 -1.80 9.86
C LEU A 155 -14.40 -0.88 9.97
N LYS A 156 -15.52 -1.27 9.36
CA LYS A 156 -16.72 -0.42 9.24
C LYS A 156 -17.30 0.00 10.58
N GLU A 157 -17.34 -0.93 11.55
CA GLU A 157 -17.92 -0.67 12.87
C GLU A 157 -17.09 0.33 13.68
N ARG A 158 -15.75 0.25 13.55
CA ARG A 158 -14.81 1.19 14.15
C ARG A 158 -14.56 2.45 13.33
N ARG A 159 -15.04 2.49 12.08
CA ARG A 159 -14.74 3.54 11.10
C ARG A 159 -13.24 3.73 10.89
N LYS A 160 -12.48 2.64 10.82
CA LYS A 160 -11.02 2.67 10.63
C LYS A 160 -10.60 2.03 9.32
N LEU A 161 -9.46 2.48 8.81
CA LEU A 161 -8.81 1.92 7.63
C LEU A 161 -7.37 1.58 7.96
N LEU A 162 -6.95 0.34 7.69
CA LEU A 162 -5.57 -0.09 7.84
C LEU A 162 -4.99 -0.38 6.46
N LEU A 163 -3.81 0.16 6.17
CA LEU A 163 -3.07 -0.10 4.94
C LEU A 163 -1.80 -0.86 5.30
N VAL A 164 -1.75 -2.14 4.93
CA VAL A 164 -0.69 -3.07 5.32
C VAL A 164 0.09 -3.51 4.09
N ASN A 165 1.41 -3.60 4.20
CA ASN A 165 2.26 -4.19 3.16
C ASN A 165 3.21 -5.18 3.83
N ASP A 166 3.41 -6.35 3.22
CA ASP A 166 4.23 -7.40 3.82
C ASP A 166 5.74 -7.19 3.57
N GLU A 167 6.15 -6.38 2.60
CA GLU A 167 7.57 -6.15 2.33
C GLU A 167 8.25 -5.31 3.40
N GLU A 168 9.39 -5.83 3.88
CA GLU A 168 10.29 -5.13 4.79
C GLU A 168 10.54 -3.67 4.34
N ARG A 169 10.67 -2.75 5.31
CA ARG A 169 10.83 -1.29 5.14
C ARG A 169 9.57 -0.50 4.75
N ASN A 170 8.47 -1.16 4.38
CA ASN A 170 7.19 -0.48 4.28
C ASN A 170 6.54 -0.37 5.66
N ALA A 171 5.87 0.73 5.97
CA ALA A 171 5.11 0.90 7.20
C ALA A 171 3.65 0.48 7.03
N THR A 172 2.99 0.13 8.13
CA THR A 172 1.53 -0.02 8.21
C THR A 172 0.92 1.33 8.58
N TYR A 173 -0.08 1.78 7.82
CA TYR A 173 -0.80 3.03 8.11
C TYR A 173 -2.15 2.71 8.74
N VAL A 174 -2.48 3.35 9.85
CA VAL A 174 -3.78 3.24 10.52
C VAL A 174 -4.46 4.60 10.48
N ILE A 175 -5.57 4.69 9.77
CA ILE A 175 -6.45 5.86 9.75
C ILE A 175 -7.54 5.63 10.79
N HIS A 176 -7.53 6.45 11.83
CA HIS A 176 -8.37 6.29 13.03
C HIS A 176 -9.83 6.68 12.83
N PHE A 177 -10.14 7.41 11.76
CA PHE A 177 -11.52 7.77 11.41
C PHE A 177 -11.71 7.94 9.91
N VAL A 178 -12.70 7.23 9.36
CA VAL A 178 -13.14 7.31 7.96
C VAL A 178 -14.67 7.36 7.94
N GLN A 179 -15.22 8.43 7.38
CA GLN A 179 -16.67 8.67 7.41
C GLN A 179 -17.44 7.81 6.41
N ASN A 180 -16.88 7.59 5.22
CA ASN A 180 -17.59 6.99 4.10
C ASN A 180 -16.63 6.37 3.07
N ASP A 181 -17.20 5.60 2.14
CA ASP A 181 -16.45 4.92 1.09
C ASP A 181 -15.64 5.88 0.19
N ARG A 182 -16.05 7.14 0.04
CA ARG A 182 -15.32 8.13 -0.76
C ARG A 182 -14.01 8.51 -0.08
N GLU A 183 -14.03 8.81 1.22
CA GLU A 183 -12.79 9.06 1.99
C GLU A 183 -11.87 7.84 1.96
N THR A 184 -12.41 6.62 2.06
CA THR A 184 -11.62 5.39 1.86
C THR A 184 -10.89 5.43 0.51
N GLN A 185 -11.58 5.74 -0.59
CA GLN A 185 -10.96 5.80 -1.92
C GLN A 185 -9.92 6.94 -2.04
N GLU A 186 -10.13 8.07 -1.37
CA GLU A 186 -9.17 9.15 -1.31
C GLU A 186 -7.87 8.69 -0.62
N TYR A 187 -7.96 8.05 0.55
CA TYR A 187 -6.78 7.50 1.25
C TYR A 187 -6.06 6.38 0.48
N LEU A 188 -6.78 5.53 -0.25
CA LEU A 188 -6.15 4.50 -1.08
C LEU A 188 -5.31 5.09 -2.21
N ARG A 189 -5.65 6.29 -2.69
CA ARG A 189 -4.98 7.00 -3.80
C ARG A 189 -3.90 7.98 -3.34
N SER A 190 -3.85 8.31 -2.05
CA SER A 190 -2.81 9.16 -1.46
C SER A 190 -1.42 8.52 -1.56
N ARG A 191 -0.37 9.32 -1.71
CA ARG A 191 1.02 8.84 -1.63
C ARG A 191 1.38 8.55 -0.16
N LYS A 192 2.45 7.79 0.04
CA LYS A 192 3.01 7.54 1.39
C LYS A 192 3.40 8.85 2.09
N ASP A 193 4.01 9.76 1.34
CA ASP A 193 4.44 11.07 1.85
C ASP A 193 3.22 11.91 2.27
N ASP A 194 2.13 11.88 1.51
CA ASP A 194 0.89 12.59 1.89
C ASP A 194 0.33 12.09 3.24
N LEU A 195 0.42 10.78 3.50
CA LEU A 195 -0.02 10.21 4.78
C LEU A 195 0.95 10.50 5.94
N ARG A 196 2.26 10.61 5.67
CA ARG A 196 3.25 11.04 6.66
C ARG A 196 3.06 12.52 7.01
N ASP A 197 2.89 13.37 6.00
CA ASP A 197 2.56 14.79 6.19
C ASP A 197 1.21 14.97 6.91
N LEU A 198 0.26 14.07 6.68
CA LEU A 198 -1.01 14.07 7.38
C LEU A 198 -0.85 13.60 8.83
N GLN A 199 -0.02 12.60 9.11
CA GLN A 199 0.33 12.18 10.48
C GLN A 199 1.00 13.32 11.26
N GLU A 200 1.92 14.06 10.64
CA GLU A 200 2.61 15.18 11.31
C GLU A 200 1.64 16.32 11.67
N ARG A 201 0.66 16.59 10.80
CA ARG A 201 -0.34 17.64 11.02
C ARG A 201 -1.51 17.19 11.92
N HIS A 202 -1.88 15.92 11.83
CA HIS A 202 -3.04 15.31 12.47
C HIS A 202 -2.70 13.91 13.03
N PRO A 203 -1.84 13.82 14.07
CA PRO A 203 -1.42 12.55 14.66
C PRO A 203 -2.57 11.76 15.31
N GLU A 204 -3.69 12.42 15.60
CA GLU A 204 -4.95 11.84 16.04
C GLU A 204 -5.69 11.09 14.94
N LEU A 205 -5.50 11.48 13.67
CA LEU A 205 -6.20 10.91 12.52
C LEU A 205 -5.42 9.77 11.87
N VAL A 206 -4.10 9.88 11.77
CA VAL A 206 -3.24 8.88 11.11
C VAL A 206 -2.11 8.46 12.03
N SER A 207 -1.85 7.16 12.11
CA SER A 207 -0.66 6.61 12.76
C SER A 207 0.13 5.74 11.79
N VAL A 208 1.45 5.84 11.87
CA VAL A 208 2.39 5.08 11.05
C VAL A 208 3.13 4.10 11.95
N LEU A 209 2.95 2.81 11.68
CA LEU A 209 3.54 1.71 12.44
C LEU A 209 4.62 1.02 11.61
N GLU A 210 5.87 1.18 12.03
CA GLU A 210 7.02 0.52 11.41
C GLU A 210 7.31 -0.82 12.10
N PHE A 211 7.71 -1.83 11.32
CA PHE A 211 8.08 -3.12 11.87
C PHE A 211 9.48 -3.05 12.49
N ARG A 212 9.58 -3.22 13.82
CA ARG A 212 10.82 -3.11 14.60
C ARG A 212 11.53 -4.44 14.86
N GLY A 213 11.27 -5.46 14.04
CA GLY A 213 11.93 -6.77 14.12
C GLY A 213 11.20 -7.83 14.95
N SER A 214 10.09 -7.50 15.61
CA SER A 214 9.27 -8.46 16.38
C SER A 214 7.81 -8.41 15.92
N MET A 215 7.25 -9.59 15.60
CA MET A 215 5.83 -9.71 15.23
C MET A 215 4.92 -9.53 16.43
N GLU A 216 5.35 -9.94 17.63
CA GLU A 216 4.56 -9.78 18.87
C GLU A 216 4.37 -8.30 19.21
N SER A 217 5.46 -7.53 19.22
CA SER A 217 5.41 -6.07 19.43
C SER A 217 4.61 -5.37 18.33
N TYR A 218 4.77 -5.77 17.07
CA TYR A 218 3.97 -5.22 15.97
C TYR A 218 2.46 -5.46 16.17
N VAL A 219 2.06 -6.66 16.59
CA VAL A 219 0.65 -7.00 16.83
C VAL A 219 0.09 -6.27 18.05
N GLU A 220 0.89 -6.09 19.10
CA GLU A 220 0.51 -5.35 20.30
C GLU A 220 0.31 -3.86 19.99
N ASP A 221 1.27 -3.23 19.33
CA ASP A 221 1.18 -1.82 18.90
C ASP A 221 -0.03 -1.61 17.96
N LEU A 222 -0.25 -2.54 17.03
CA LEU A 222 -1.39 -2.49 16.12
C LEU A 222 -2.73 -2.64 16.86
N ARG A 223 -2.79 -3.53 17.85
CA ARG A 223 -3.99 -3.71 18.70
C ARG A 223 -4.30 -2.41 19.43
N GLU A 224 -3.32 -1.78 20.05
CA GLU A 224 -3.48 -0.49 20.72
C GLU A 224 -4.03 0.56 19.75
N LEU A 225 -3.48 0.64 18.54
CA LEU A 225 -3.95 1.56 17.51
C LEU A 225 -5.37 1.27 17.02
N ILE A 226 -5.78 0.00 16.91
CA ILE A 226 -7.16 -0.36 16.53
C ILE A 226 -8.14 -0.03 17.67
N GLU A 227 -7.76 -0.32 18.91
CA GLU A 227 -8.60 -0.11 20.09
C GLU A 227 -8.69 1.36 20.51
N ARG A 228 -7.67 2.16 20.19
CA ARG A 228 -7.63 3.59 20.49
C ARG A 228 -8.92 4.27 19.99
N PRO A 229 -9.77 4.80 20.86
CA PRO A 229 -10.94 5.54 20.41
C PRO A 229 -10.47 6.77 19.64
N TYR A 230 -11.08 7.05 18.50
CA TYR A 230 -10.92 8.35 17.88
C TYR A 230 -11.66 9.36 18.76
N ALA A 231 -10.91 10.00 19.66
CA ALA A 231 -11.36 11.25 20.24
C ALA A 231 -11.30 12.27 19.11
N ALA A 232 -12.41 12.42 18.39
CA ALA A 232 -12.61 13.63 17.61
C ALA A 232 -12.28 14.77 18.58
N GLU A 233 -11.33 15.63 18.22
CA GLU A 233 -11.29 16.91 18.92
C GLU A 233 -12.73 17.43 18.87
N PRO A 234 -13.31 17.85 20.01
CA PRO A 234 -14.43 18.76 19.89
C PRO A 234 -13.94 19.84 18.93
N SER A 235 -14.72 20.14 17.90
CA SER A 235 -14.44 21.27 17.01
C SER A 235 -13.85 22.40 17.85
N ARG A 236 -12.74 22.99 17.40
CA ARG A 236 -11.87 24.04 17.97
C ARG A 236 -12.43 25.06 19.00
N GLU A 237 -13.73 25.04 19.27
CA GLU A 237 -14.53 25.64 20.34
C GLU A 237 -14.24 25.14 21.77
N GLU A 238 -13.76 23.90 22.03
CA GLU A 238 -13.63 23.40 23.43
C GLU A 238 -12.19 23.29 23.97
N ALA A 239 -11.15 23.23 23.12
CA ALA A 239 -9.75 23.21 23.57
C ALA A 239 -9.22 24.60 24.02
N GLY A 240 -10.01 25.66 23.80
CA GLY A 240 -9.71 27.01 24.27
C GLY A 240 -10.01 27.23 25.76
N GLU A 241 -10.86 26.41 26.40
CA GLU A 241 -11.30 26.64 27.79
C GLU A 241 -10.45 25.92 28.86
N GLU A 242 -9.71 24.85 28.53
CA GLU A 242 -8.87 24.13 29.52
C GLU A 242 -7.43 24.63 29.62
N ALA A 243 -6.90 25.30 28.58
CA ALA A 243 -5.60 25.97 28.65
C ALA A 243 -5.61 27.27 29.48
N ASP A 244 -6.81 27.85 29.71
CA ASP A 244 -7.01 29.07 30.51
C ASP A 244 -7.20 28.79 32.02
N ALA A 245 -7.41 27.53 32.42
CA ALA A 245 -7.57 27.16 33.84
C ALA A 245 -6.24 26.81 34.54
N ALA A 246 -5.24 26.28 33.82
CA ALA A 246 -3.95 25.86 34.40
C ALA A 246 -2.87 26.97 34.47
N LYS A 247 -3.18 28.19 34.01
CA LYS A 247 -2.30 29.38 34.11
C LYS A 247 -2.72 30.38 35.21
N LYS A 248 -3.65 30.02 36.08
CA LYS A 248 -4.06 30.84 37.23
C LYS A 248 -3.70 30.21 38.56
N GLU A 249 -2.42 29.94 38.77
CA GLU A 249 -1.86 29.84 40.13
C GLU A 249 -0.33 29.95 40.13
N ASP A 250 0.25 30.96 39.44
CA ASP A 250 1.48 31.57 39.94
C ASP A 250 1.75 32.95 39.32
N SER A 251 2.46 33.78 40.09
CA SER A 251 2.92 35.14 39.84
C SER A 251 1.88 36.27 39.99
N THR A 252 1.69 36.66 41.25
CA THR A 252 1.85 38.07 41.62
C THR A 252 3.32 38.50 41.44
N ALA A 253 3.67 39.26 40.41
CA ALA A 253 4.83 40.19 40.37
C ALA A 253 4.79 41.08 39.10
N PRO A 254 5.32 42.31 39.13
CA PRO A 254 4.79 43.42 38.33
C PRO A 254 5.38 43.57 36.92
N ALA A 255 4.64 44.36 36.14
CA ALA A 255 4.86 44.79 34.77
C ALA A 255 6.25 45.38 34.53
N ASP A 256 6.87 44.93 33.43
CA ASP A 256 7.70 45.68 32.46
C ASP A 256 8.27 44.67 31.45
N ARG A 257 7.65 44.53 30.26
CA ARG A 257 8.31 43.89 29.10
C ARG A 257 7.90 44.58 27.80
N GLU A 258 8.89 45.24 27.23
CA GLU A 258 8.92 45.83 25.89
C GLU A 258 8.64 44.75 24.82
N GLU A 259 7.90 45.11 23.76
CA GLU A 259 7.78 44.27 22.56
C GLU A 259 9.15 44.19 21.86
N GLU A 260 9.93 43.14 22.15
CA GLU A 260 11.20 42.89 21.47
C GLU A 260 10.97 42.43 20.02
N ALA A 261 11.40 43.26 19.06
CA ALA A 261 11.50 42.89 17.66
C ALA A 261 12.46 41.68 17.50
N ILE A 262 12.04 40.64 16.76
CA ILE A 262 12.90 39.46 16.51
C ILE A 262 14.08 39.86 15.61
N LEU A 263 15.28 39.90 16.19
CA LEU A 263 16.53 40.29 15.53
C LEU A 263 17.20 39.12 14.77
N PRO A 264 18.09 39.39 13.80
CA PRO A 264 18.96 38.38 13.20
C PRO A 264 19.87 37.73 14.26
N ALA A 265 20.30 36.49 14.00
CA ALA A 265 21.13 35.74 14.95
C ALA A 265 22.43 36.50 15.31
N PRO A 266 22.75 36.68 16.61
CA PRO A 266 24.01 37.29 17.01
C PRO A 266 25.23 36.51 16.51
N GLU A 267 26.36 37.19 16.31
CA GLU A 267 27.59 36.57 15.83
C GLU A 267 28.03 35.42 16.76
N GLY A 268 28.36 34.27 16.17
CA GLY A 268 28.76 33.05 16.90
C GLY A 268 27.62 32.11 17.30
N TRP A 269 26.34 32.53 17.18
CA TRP A 269 25.21 31.66 17.49
C TRP A 269 24.92 30.67 16.36
N MET A 270 24.65 29.41 16.71
CA MET A 270 24.54 28.32 15.75
C MET A 270 23.19 27.62 15.80
N THR A 271 22.64 27.26 14.64
CA THR A 271 21.47 26.37 14.58
C THR A 271 21.84 24.94 14.95
N SER A 272 20.85 24.11 15.30
CA SER A 272 21.04 22.66 15.51
C SER A 272 21.70 21.98 14.31
N TYR A 273 21.39 22.44 13.09
CA TYR A 273 22.03 21.96 11.85
C TYR A 273 23.53 22.31 11.80
N SER A 274 23.89 23.54 12.15
CA SER A 274 25.29 23.97 12.21
C SER A 274 26.06 23.23 13.32
N LEU A 275 25.45 23.04 14.49
CA LEU A 275 26.02 22.24 15.58
C LEU A 275 26.32 20.80 15.14
N ARG A 276 25.41 20.16 14.39
CA ARG A 276 25.64 18.83 13.80
C ARG A 276 26.85 18.80 12.90
N LYS A 277 27.00 19.81 12.06
CA LYS A 277 28.10 19.88 11.10
C LYS A 277 29.46 20.03 11.80
N VAL A 278 29.50 20.81 12.88
CA VAL A 278 30.75 21.10 13.62
C VAL A 278 31.09 19.99 14.62
N LEU A 279 30.10 19.43 15.33
CA LEU A 279 30.31 18.37 16.32
C LEU A 279 30.43 16.97 15.70
N HIS A 280 30.07 16.81 14.42
CA HIS A 280 29.99 15.52 13.73
C HIS A 280 29.10 14.49 14.44
N LYS A 281 28.02 14.95 15.10
CA LYS A 281 27.04 14.11 15.81
C LYS A 281 25.68 14.09 15.10
N SER A 282 24.88 13.05 15.33
CA SER A 282 23.52 12.96 14.76
C SER A 282 22.58 14.00 15.38
N ASN A 283 21.50 14.34 14.67
CA ASN A 283 20.48 15.25 15.21
C ASN A 283 19.84 14.71 16.50
N GLU A 284 19.63 13.40 16.58
CA GLU A 284 19.12 12.74 17.79
C GLU A 284 20.04 12.93 18.99
N TRP A 285 21.37 12.82 18.80
CA TRP A 285 22.33 13.04 19.87
C TRP A 285 22.29 14.48 20.38
N ILE A 286 22.24 15.45 19.47
CA ILE A 286 22.19 16.88 19.83
C ILE A 286 20.91 17.21 20.58
N GLN A 287 19.75 16.72 20.11
CA GLN A 287 18.47 16.97 20.78
C GLN A 287 18.42 16.31 22.16
N SER A 288 18.91 15.07 22.30
CA SER A 288 18.99 14.40 23.61
C SER A 288 19.88 15.15 24.59
N ARG A 289 21.04 15.67 24.16
CA ARG A 289 21.96 16.41 25.05
C ARG A 289 21.48 17.83 25.34
N LEU A 290 20.82 18.49 24.41
CA LEU A 290 20.17 19.77 24.67
C LEU A 290 19.03 19.61 25.68
N ALA A 291 18.25 18.53 25.62
CA ALA A 291 17.22 18.25 26.62
C ALA A 291 17.82 18.03 28.03
N GLU A 292 18.99 17.39 28.12
CA GLU A 292 19.72 17.18 29.39
C GLU A 292 20.38 18.45 29.92
N LEU A 293 20.91 19.32 29.05
CA LEU A 293 21.56 20.57 29.42
C LEU A 293 20.59 21.69 29.80
N THR A 294 19.30 21.51 29.56
CA THR A 294 18.21 22.44 29.91
C THR A 294 18.53 23.89 29.50
N PRO A 295 18.57 24.22 28.19
CA PRO A 295 18.96 25.55 27.71
C PRO A 295 18.01 26.63 28.24
N VAL A 296 18.58 27.71 28.79
CA VAL A 296 17.79 28.85 29.27
C VAL A 296 17.45 29.78 28.10
N GLU A 297 16.16 30.02 27.89
CA GLU A 297 15.66 30.93 26.85
C GLU A 297 16.20 32.35 27.06
N GLY A 298 16.70 32.97 25.99
CA GLY A 298 17.34 34.29 26.05
C GLY A 298 18.83 34.26 26.42
N ARG A 299 19.37 33.19 27.02
CA ARG A 299 20.80 33.06 27.34
C ARG A 299 21.51 32.01 26.50
N ASP A 300 20.94 30.81 26.44
CA ASP A 300 21.53 29.65 25.78
C ASP A 300 20.83 29.28 24.47
N VAL A 301 19.55 29.65 24.35
CA VAL A 301 18.73 29.46 23.14
C VAL A 301 17.90 30.70 22.86
N ARG A 302 17.84 31.12 21.59
CA ARG A 302 17.04 32.25 21.12
C ARG A 302 16.39 31.92 19.78
N MET A 303 15.19 32.43 19.58
CA MET A 303 14.53 32.38 18.28
C MET A 303 15.02 33.57 17.45
N CYS A 304 15.74 33.30 16.36
CA CYS A 304 16.32 34.32 15.50
C CYS A 304 15.96 34.05 14.03
N LEU A 305 16.00 35.10 13.21
CA LEU A 305 15.86 34.96 11.77
C LEU A 305 17.16 34.44 11.16
N ASN A 306 17.07 33.37 10.37
CA ASN A 306 18.19 32.89 9.56
C ASN A 306 18.43 33.81 8.34
N SER A 307 19.48 33.55 7.56
CA SER A 307 19.81 34.33 6.35
C SER A 307 18.70 34.35 5.28
N ASN A 308 17.70 33.47 5.40
CA ASN A 308 16.55 33.36 4.49
C ASN A 308 15.26 33.94 5.11
N GLY A 309 15.33 34.62 6.26
CA GLY A 309 14.17 35.21 6.93
C GLY A 309 13.25 34.21 7.65
N GLN A 310 13.69 32.97 7.86
CA GLN A 310 12.93 31.97 8.63
C GLN A 310 13.31 32.03 10.12
N GLN A 311 12.32 31.91 10.99
CA GLN A 311 12.53 31.86 12.44
C GLN A 311 13.02 30.46 12.84
N LEU A 312 14.23 30.39 13.39
CA LEU A 312 14.84 29.14 13.88
C LEU A 312 15.48 29.36 15.25
N PHE A 313 15.49 28.30 16.06
CA PHE A 313 16.24 28.28 17.31
C PHE A 313 17.75 28.27 17.03
N HIS A 314 18.45 29.25 17.59
CA HIS A 314 19.89 29.37 17.61
C HIS A 314 20.40 29.18 19.03
N TYR A 315 21.54 28.51 19.16
CA TYR A 315 22.18 28.19 20.42
C TYR A 315 23.44 29.03 20.58
N SER A 316 23.71 29.44 21.82
CA SER A 316 24.85 30.28 22.15
C SER A 316 26.19 29.54 21.98
N PRO A 317 27.31 30.27 21.81
CA PRO A 317 28.65 29.69 21.81
C PRO A 317 28.96 28.88 23.09
N GLU A 318 28.42 29.27 24.24
CA GLU A 318 28.59 28.55 25.51
C GLU A 318 27.87 27.19 25.48
N MET A 319 26.68 27.14 24.88
CA MET A 319 25.95 25.88 24.69
C MET A 319 26.69 24.96 23.71
N PHE A 320 27.27 25.53 22.66
CA PHE A 320 28.18 24.78 21.78
C PHE A 320 29.39 24.22 22.54
N GLN A 321 30.03 25.00 23.41
CA GLN A 321 31.18 24.53 24.19
C GLN A 321 30.79 23.40 25.16
N ARG A 322 29.64 23.49 25.83
CA ARG A 322 29.14 22.40 26.70
C ARG A 322 28.84 21.14 25.91
N LEU A 323 28.22 21.26 24.73
CA LEU A 323 28.00 20.13 23.84
C LEU A 323 29.31 19.56 23.30
N LEU A 324 30.32 20.40 23.08
CA LEU A 324 31.65 19.98 22.70
C LEU A 324 32.29 19.18 23.83
N ASP A 325 32.25 19.64 25.07
CA ASP A 325 32.80 18.93 26.23
C ASP A 325 32.11 17.56 26.42
N LEU A 326 30.78 17.50 26.30
CA LEU A 326 30.01 16.24 26.32
C LEU A 326 30.32 15.32 25.14
N ALA A 327 30.67 15.87 23.97
CA ALA A 327 31.06 15.07 22.81
C ALA A 327 32.40 14.33 23.03
N HIS A 328 33.22 14.82 23.97
CA HIS A 328 34.51 14.23 24.35
C HIS A 328 34.42 13.19 25.50
N GLU A 329 33.26 13.02 26.15
CA GLU A 329 33.10 12.16 27.34
C GLU A 329 32.91 10.64 27.08
N HIS A 330 32.92 10.15 25.83
CA HIS A 330 32.85 8.70 25.59
C HIS A 330 34.25 8.06 25.55
N GLU A 331 34.50 7.11 26.45
CA GLU A 331 35.75 6.35 26.54
C GLU A 331 36.02 5.53 25.25
N ARG A 332 37.27 5.54 24.79
CA ARG A 332 37.76 4.63 23.74
C ARG A 332 37.62 3.19 24.22
N ALA A 333 37.42 2.26 23.29
CA ALA A 333 37.36 0.83 23.62
C ALA A 333 38.62 0.41 24.40
N PRO A 334 38.47 -0.22 25.59
CA PRO A 334 39.61 -0.77 26.32
C PRO A 334 40.37 -1.79 25.48
N GLU A 335 41.66 -1.96 25.76
CA GLU A 335 42.51 -2.88 25.00
C GLU A 335 41.92 -4.30 24.97
N GLY A 336 41.89 -4.91 23.78
CA GLY A 336 41.38 -6.27 23.57
C GLY A 336 39.89 -6.38 23.23
N TRP A 337 39.11 -5.29 23.32
CA TRP A 337 37.74 -5.24 22.81
C TRP A 337 37.71 -5.06 21.29
N MET A 338 36.91 -5.85 20.59
CA MET A 338 36.93 -5.88 19.11
C MET A 338 35.56 -5.73 18.51
N THR A 339 35.47 -4.96 17.42
CA THR A 339 34.26 -4.90 16.57
C THR A 339 34.11 -6.19 15.76
N ILE A 340 32.91 -6.44 15.25
CA ILE A 340 32.66 -7.58 14.37
C ILE A 340 33.54 -7.56 13.10
N ARG A 341 33.78 -6.37 12.55
CA ARG A 341 34.64 -6.18 11.37
C ARG A 341 36.09 -6.53 11.66
N SER A 342 36.62 -6.09 12.81
CA SER A 342 37.98 -6.46 13.22
C SER A 342 38.09 -7.97 13.49
N LEU A 343 37.06 -8.59 14.07
CA LEU A 343 37.03 -10.04 14.27
C LEU A 343 36.96 -10.79 12.94
N ALA A 344 36.14 -10.36 11.99
CA ALA A 344 36.03 -10.96 10.66
C ALA A 344 37.38 -10.96 9.95
N LYS A 345 38.08 -9.82 10.01
CA LYS A 345 39.41 -9.65 9.44
C LYS A 345 40.47 -10.55 10.10
N ILE A 346 40.51 -10.59 11.44
CA ILE A 346 41.51 -11.37 12.18
C ILE A 346 41.26 -12.88 12.04
N LEU A 347 40.00 -13.30 12.11
CA LEU A 347 39.62 -14.72 12.04
C LEU A 347 39.57 -15.24 10.59
N LYS A 348 39.66 -14.34 9.59
CA LYS A 348 39.41 -14.66 8.17
C LYS A 348 38.07 -15.39 7.97
N LYS A 349 37.05 -14.98 8.72
CA LYS A 349 35.68 -15.51 8.65
C LYS A 349 34.73 -14.40 8.27
N SER A 350 33.56 -14.76 7.73
CA SER A 350 32.53 -13.77 7.40
C SER A 350 31.91 -13.17 8.67
N GLU A 351 31.43 -11.93 8.59
CA GLU A 351 30.70 -11.29 9.70
C GLU A 351 29.49 -12.14 10.12
N ASN A 352 28.80 -12.76 9.18
CA ASN A 352 27.67 -13.65 9.45
C ASN A 352 28.07 -14.87 10.30
N TRP A 353 29.21 -15.52 9.99
CA TRP A 353 29.72 -16.64 10.79
C TRP A 353 29.95 -16.20 12.25
N ILE A 354 30.49 -15.00 12.45
CA ILE A 354 30.73 -14.44 13.78
C ILE A 354 29.40 -14.17 14.50
N GLN A 355 28.41 -13.56 13.85
CA GLN A 355 27.09 -13.30 14.45
C GLN A 355 26.38 -14.57 14.88
N THR A 356 26.38 -15.60 14.04
CA THR A 356 25.76 -16.90 14.36
C THR A 356 26.44 -17.54 15.58
N ARG A 357 27.78 -17.55 15.63
CA ARG A 357 28.49 -18.16 16.78
C ARG A 357 28.35 -17.34 18.05
N ILE A 358 28.29 -16.01 17.96
CA ILE A 358 27.96 -15.17 19.11
C ILE A 358 26.57 -15.54 19.66
N LYS A 359 25.54 -15.68 18.82
CA LYS A 359 24.20 -16.09 19.26
C LYS A 359 24.15 -17.46 19.94
N GLU A 360 25.00 -18.39 19.51
CA GLU A 360 25.10 -19.74 20.09
C GLU A 360 25.92 -19.81 21.38
N LEU A 361 26.76 -18.80 21.64
CA LEU A 361 27.44 -18.66 22.92
C LEU A 361 26.40 -18.25 23.97
N THR A 362 25.88 -19.21 24.71
CA THR A 362 24.91 -19.08 25.83
C THR A 362 25.38 -18.22 27.01
N LEU A 363 26.49 -17.49 26.87
CA LEU A 363 27.20 -16.74 27.91
C LEU A 363 27.37 -15.25 27.56
N ILE A 364 26.45 -14.66 26.81
CA ILE A 364 26.48 -13.20 26.58
C ILE A 364 25.77 -12.51 27.75
N ALA A 365 26.54 -12.00 28.70
CA ALA A 365 26.05 -10.99 29.63
C ALA A 365 26.15 -9.59 28.97
N GLU A 366 25.33 -8.63 29.40
CA GLU A 366 25.44 -7.22 28.93
C GLU A 366 26.84 -6.62 29.13
N VAL A 367 27.61 -7.16 30.08
CA VAL A 367 29.01 -6.78 30.32
C VAL A 367 29.99 -7.28 29.25
N ASP A 368 29.58 -8.18 28.35
CA ASP A 368 30.43 -8.74 27.29
C ASP A 368 30.20 -8.10 25.91
N VAL A 369 29.19 -7.21 25.80
CA VAL A 369 28.84 -6.48 24.58
C VAL A 369 28.58 -5.02 24.92
N ARG A 370 29.42 -4.10 24.45
CA ARG A 370 29.29 -2.66 24.75
C ARG A 370 29.54 -1.81 23.51
N ARG A 371 29.01 -0.58 23.52
CA ARG A 371 29.27 0.41 22.47
C ARG A 371 30.42 1.32 22.89
N TYR A 372 31.46 1.41 22.05
CA TYR A 372 32.59 2.32 22.25
C TYR A 372 32.83 3.16 21.00
N LEU A 373 33.53 4.28 21.16
CA LEU A 373 34.03 5.06 20.04
C LEU A 373 35.13 4.31 19.30
N THR A 374 35.01 4.27 17.98
CA THR A 374 36.07 3.86 17.06
C THR A 374 37.06 5.00 16.83
N GLU A 375 38.22 4.71 16.22
CA GLU A 375 39.20 5.73 15.81
C GLU A 375 38.60 6.81 14.89
N ALA A 376 37.55 6.46 14.13
CA ALA A 376 36.78 7.36 13.28
C ALA A 376 35.65 8.12 14.02
N HIS A 377 35.64 8.11 15.35
CA HIS A 377 34.67 8.82 16.21
C HIS A 377 33.21 8.38 16.03
N HIS A 378 32.98 7.20 15.46
CA HIS A 378 31.68 6.54 15.39
C HIS A 378 31.51 5.54 16.54
N THR A 379 30.30 5.46 17.10
CA THR A 379 29.95 4.46 18.11
C THR A 379 29.66 3.11 17.46
N HIS A 380 30.46 2.08 17.76
CA HIS A 380 30.25 0.71 17.29
C HIS A 380 30.13 -0.27 18.45
N VAL A 381 29.41 -1.38 18.21
CA VAL A 381 29.36 -2.50 19.15
C VAL A 381 30.70 -3.24 19.15
N HIS A 382 31.29 -3.40 20.32
CA HIS A 382 32.49 -4.18 20.56
C HIS A 382 32.19 -5.35 21.47
N TYR A 383 32.89 -6.44 21.24
CA TYR A 383 32.81 -7.68 22.01
C TYR A 383 34.00 -7.80 22.95
N SER A 384 33.75 -8.29 24.16
CA SER A 384 34.77 -8.42 25.19
C SER A 384 35.87 -9.41 24.79
N PRO A 385 37.09 -9.29 25.37
CA PRO A 385 38.18 -10.23 25.14
C PRO A 385 37.80 -11.71 25.36
N LYS A 386 36.80 -11.99 26.22
CA LYS A 386 36.29 -13.34 26.47
C LYS A 386 35.61 -13.92 25.23
N ILE A 387 34.72 -13.16 24.60
CA ILE A 387 34.05 -13.54 23.34
C ILE A 387 35.08 -13.67 22.23
N VAL A 388 36.02 -12.71 22.13
CA VAL A 388 37.09 -12.74 21.12
C VAL A 388 37.92 -14.02 21.22
N ARG A 389 38.34 -14.41 22.44
CA ARG A 389 39.10 -15.65 22.68
C ARG A 389 38.30 -16.88 22.27
N ARG A 390 37.03 -16.96 22.65
CA ARG A 390 36.19 -18.12 22.34
C ARG A 390 35.95 -18.28 20.83
N LEU A 391 35.74 -17.17 20.11
CA LEU A 391 35.62 -17.19 18.65
C LEU A 391 36.93 -17.60 17.96
N ARG A 392 38.10 -17.26 18.53
CA ARG A 392 39.40 -17.73 18.03
C ARG A 392 39.56 -19.24 18.16
N GLU A 393 39.11 -19.82 19.27
CA GLU A 393 39.10 -21.28 19.47
C GLU A 393 38.18 -21.96 18.46
N LEU A 394 36.93 -21.49 18.33
CA LEU A 394 35.96 -22.03 17.37
C LEU A 394 36.42 -21.89 15.92
N ALA A 395 37.16 -20.83 15.58
CA ALA A 395 37.71 -20.66 14.24
C ALA A 395 38.78 -21.71 13.87
N ARG A 396 39.42 -22.34 14.87
CA ARG A 396 40.44 -23.39 14.68
C ARG A 396 39.84 -24.80 14.57
N GLU A 397 38.57 -24.99 14.93
CA GLU A 397 37.96 -26.31 15.11
C GLU A 397 37.26 -26.89 13.85
N TYR A 398 37.22 -26.17 12.72
CA TYR A 398 36.53 -26.63 11.49
C TYR A 398 37.47 -26.82 10.28
N GLU A 399 37.57 -28.07 9.80
CA GLU A 399 38.46 -28.54 8.71
C GLU A 399 37.96 -28.20 7.29
N GLN A 400 38.89 -28.03 6.34
CA GLN A 400 38.61 -27.88 4.90
C GLN A 400 38.10 -29.20 4.29
N ALA A 401 37.43 -29.13 3.13
CA ALA A 401 36.96 -30.32 2.43
C ALA A 401 38.13 -31.27 2.08
N PRO A 402 38.03 -32.58 2.40
CA PRO A 402 39.02 -33.56 1.98
C PRO A 402 39.15 -33.62 0.46
N GLU A 403 40.34 -33.99 -0.02
CA GLU A 403 40.61 -34.13 -1.46
C GLU A 403 39.60 -35.08 -2.14
N GLY A 404 39.10 -34.69 -3.31
CA GLY A 404 38.11 -35.45 -4.09
C GLY A 404 36.63 -35.14 -3.78
N TRP A 405 36.33 -34.44 -2.69
CA TRP A 405 34.97 -33.96 -2.40
C TRP A 405 34.65 -32.70 -3.20
N MET A 406 33.45 -32.63 -3.77
CA MET A 406 33.09 -31.54 -4.69
C MET A 406 31.68 -31.05 -4.47
N THR A 407 31.47 -29.75 -4.65
CA THR A 407 30.14 -29.16 -4.67
C THR A 407 29.40 -29.53 -5.95
N MET A 408 28.05 -29.44 -5.94
CA MET A 408 27.23 -29.66 -7.13
C MET A 408 27.64 -28.73 -8.29
N THR A 409 28.10 -27.51 -7.97
CA THR A 409 28.61 -26.56 -8.95
C THR A 409 29.87 -27.07 -9.65
N GLY A 410 30.81 -27.65 -8.90
CA GLY A 410 32.00 -28.28 -9.46
C GLY A 410 31.66 -29.51 -10.30
N ILE A 411 30.70 -30.33 -9.85
CA ILE A 411 30.23 -31.50 -10.62
C ILE A 411 29.61 -31.05 -11.95
N LYS A 412 28.77 -30.02 -11.94
CA LYS A 412 28.16 -29.44 -13.16
C LYS A 412 29.22 -28.95 -14.14
N GLN A 413 30.23 -28.24 -13.66
CA GLN A 413 31.33 -27.75 -14.51
C GLN A 413 32.12 -28.90 -15.15
N GLN A 414 32.35 -29.99 -14.42
CA GLN A 414 33.08 -31.16 -14.94
C GLN A 414 32.25 -32.06 -15.87
N THR A 415 30.95 -32.19 -15.63
CA THR A 415 30.10 -33.20 -16.29
C THR A 415 29.10 -32.64 -17.29
N GLY A 416 28.85 -31.33 -17.27
CA GLY A 416 27.79 -30.69 -18.07
C GLY A 416 26.36 -31.12 -17.67
N LEU A 417 26.20 -31.85 -16.56
CA LEU A 417 24.91 -32.39 -16.14
C LEU A 417 23.98 -31.27 -15.64
N ILE A 418 22.71 -31.30 -16.07
CA ILE A 418 21.69 -30.34 -15.65
C ILE A 418 21.26 -30.66 -14.21
N TYR A 419 21.17 -29.63 -13.36
CA TYR A 419 20.90 -29.72 -11.91
C TYR A 419 19.68 -30.61 -11.58
N ALA A 420 18.57 -30.43 -12.30
CA ALA A 420 17.35 -31.23 -12.09
C ALA A 420 17.53 -32.74 -12.35
N ARG A 421 18.47 -33.13 -13.22
CA ARG A 421 18.78 -34.55 -13.48
C ARG A 421 19.69 -35.13 -12.39
N ALA A 422 20.66 -34.34 -11.90
CA ALA A 422 21.46 -34.73 -10.73
C ALA A 422 20.55 -34.93 -9.51
N GLU A 423 19.63 -34.00 -9.27
CA GLU A 423 18.71 -34.04 -8.14
C GLU A 423 17.75 -35.24 -8.18
N ARG A 424 17.12 -35.53 -9.33
CA ARG A 424 16.30 -36.74 -9.50
C ARG A 424 17.10 -38.02 -9.30
N PHE A 425 18.36 -38.06 -9.73
CA PHE A 425 19.21 -39.21 -9.50
C PHE A 425 19.57 -39.35 -8.02
N MET A 426 19.93 -38.26 -7.35
CA MET A 426 20.19 -38.25 -5.91
C MET A 426 18.96 -38.67 -5.10
N GLN A 427 17.75 -38.26 -5.52
CA GLN A 427 16.49 -38.71 -4.92
C GLN A 427 16.21 -40.20 -5.17
N SER A 428 16.67 -40.75 -6.30
CA SER A 428 16.58 -42.19 -6.58
C SER A 428 17.56 -43.05 -5.76
N LEU A 429 18.59 -42.42 -5.17
CA LEU A 429 19.54 -43.06 -4.26
C LEU A 429 19.06 -42.91 -2.80
N SER A 430 18.08 -43.72 -2.40
CA SER A 430 17.57 -43.78 -1.02
C SER A 430 18.57 -44.44 -0.04
N PRO A 431 18.54 -44.10 1.26
CA PRO A 431 18.85 -42.78 1.79
C PRO A 431 20.37 -42.54 1.74
N VAL A 432 20.77 -41.39 1.20
CA VAL A 432 22.12 -40.84 1.33
C VAL A 432 22.44 -40.73 2.83
N GLN A 433 23.07 -41.76 3.41
CA GLN A 433 23.60 -41.70 4.77
C GLN A 433 24.63 -40.57 4.81
N GLY A 434 24.81 -39.89 5.95
CA GLY A 434 25.75 -38.76 6.13
C GLY A 434 27.24 -39.04 5.84
N LYS A 435 27.57 -40.17 5.21
CA LYS A 435 28.84 -40.49 4.58
C LYS A 435 28.99 -39.94 3.16
N ASP A 436 27.89 -39.72 2.42
CA ASP A 436 27.94 -39.38 0.99
C ASP A 436 27.71 -37.90 0.67
N VAL A 437 27.13 -37.16 1.62
CA VAL A 437 26.96 -35.71 1.56
C VAL A 437 27.36 -35.11 2.90
N ARG A 438 28.31 -34.18 2.87
CA ARG A 438 28.79 -33.45 4.06
C ARG A 438 28.99 -32.00 3.71
N SER A 439 28.71 -31.12 4.66
CA SER A 439 28.90 -29.69 4.49
C SER A 439 30.33 -29.31 4.84
N TYR A 440 31.08 -28.82 3.86
CA TYR A 440 32.42 -28.27 4.06
C TYR A 440 32.46 -26.81 3.60
N PHE A 441 33.45 -26.07 4.06
CA PHE A 441 33.69 -24.71 3.56
C PHE A 441 34.25 -24.77 2.15
N GLY A 442 33.59 -24.06 1.22
CA GLY A 442 34.08 -23.94 -0.14
C GLY A 442 35.44 -23.23 -0.19
N VAL A 443 36.38 -23.79 -0.95
CA VAL A 443 37.79 -23.35 -1.08
C VAL A 443 37.93 -21.86 -1.42
N HIS A 444 36.93 -21.28 -2.11
CA HIS A 444 36.99 -19.90 -2.62
C HIS A 444 36.00 -18.91 -1.98
N ASN A 445 34.90 -19.39 -1.40
CA ASN A 445 33.84 -18.52 -0.85
C ASN A 445 33.71 -18.61 0.67
N ASN A 446 34.40 -19.55 1.33
CA ASN A 446 34.35 -19.77 2.78
C ASN A 446 32.90 -19.89 3.31
N GLN A 447 31.98 -20.31 2.43
CA GLN A 447 30.59 -20.61 2.75
C GLN A 447 30.44 -22.11 2.95
N LEU A 448 29.58 -22.48 3.90
CA LEU A 448 29.25 -23.88 4.14
C LEU A 448 28.40 -24.36 2.95
N ALA A 449 28.92 -25.31 2.18
CA ALA A 449 28.24 -25.87 1.02
C ALA A 449 28.21 -27.40 1.11
N PRO A 450 27.12 -28.06 0.67
CA PRO A 450 27.10 -29.51 0.56
C PRO A 450 28.13 -29.95 -0.49
N HIS A 451 29.09 -30.76 -0.06
CA HIS A 451 29.98 -31.49 -0.95
C HIS A 451 29.55 -32.94 -0.99
N TYR A 452 29.73 -33.53 -2.16
CA TYR A 452 29.40 -34.91 -2.47
C TYR A 452 30.68 -35.75 -2.45
N SER A 453 30.54 -36.98 -1.98
CA SER A 453 31.64 -37.94 -1.96
C SER A 453 32.10 -38.31 -3.38
N PRO A 454 33.37 -38.71 -3.56
CA PRO A 454 33.90 -39.18 -4.85
C PRO A 454 33.04 -40.25 -5.52
N GLU A 455 32.38 -41.12 -4.74
CA GLU A 455 31.52 -42.20 -5.21
C GLU A 455 30.25 -41.66 -5.91
N ILE A 456 29.61 -40.64 -5.34
CA ILE A 456 28.45 -39.98 -5.95
C ILE A 456 28.87 -39.25 -7.23
N ILE A 457 30.03 -38.60 -7.20
CA ILE A 457 30.59 -37.90 -8.37
C ILE A 457 30.85 -38.89 -9.52
N ALA A 458 31.39 -40.07 -9.23
CA ALA A 458 31.63 -41.11 -10.24
C ALA A 458 30.32 -41.61 -10.89
N ARG A 459 29.28 -41.85 -10.09
CA ARG A 459 27.95 -42.26 -10.62
C ARG A 459 27.28 -41.18 -11.45
N LEU A 460 27.40 -39.92 -11.05
CA LEU A 460 26.91 -38.78 -11.84
C LEU A 460 27.66 -38.62 -13.16
N ARG A 461 28.96 -38.95 -13.21
CA ARG A 461 29.74 -39.01 -14.46
C ARG A 461 29.24 -40.11 -15.39
N GLU A 462 28.98 -41.30 -14.88
CA GLU A 462 28.44 -42.41 -15.69
C GLU A 462 27.07 -42.07 -16.30
N LEU A 463 26.22 -41.38 -15.54
CA LEU A 463 24.95 -40.86 -16.06
C LEU A 463 25.12 -39.79 -17.14
N ALA A 464 26.13 -38.93 -17.03
CA ALA A 464 26.45 -37.94 -18.05
C ALA A 464 26.92 -38.61 -19.36
N GLN A 465 27.53 -39.79 -19.27
CA GLN A 465 28.05 -40.54 -20.41
C GLN A 465 26.97 -41.28 -21.23
N LYS A 466 25.74 -41.44 -20.73
CA LYS A 466 24.59 -41.91 -21.54
C LYS A 466 24.18 -40.82 -22.54
N LYS A 467 24.80 -40.85 -23.74
CA LYS A 467 24.61 -39.92 -24.88
C LYS A 467 23.14 -39.81 -25.31
N TYR A 468 22.69 -38.59 -25.57
CA TYR A 468 21.46 -38.32 -26.33
C TYR A 468 21.73 -38.56 -27.83
N GLU A 469 20.74 -39.12 -28.53
CA GLU A 469 20.75 -39.27 -29.98
C GLU A 469 20.29 -37.97 -30.65
N HIS A 470 20.71 -37.75 -31.91
CA HIS A 470 20.13 -36.69 -32.75
C HIS A 470 18.69 -37.04 -33.12
N ALA A 471 17.86 -36.01 -33.30
CA ALA A 471 16.47 -36.19 -33.68
C ALA A 471 16.36 -36.87 -35.06
N PRO A 472 15.57 -37.95 -35.19
CA PRO A 472 15.25 -38.54 -36.48
C PRO A 472 14.52 -37.53 -37.38
N GLU A 473 14.54 -37.77 -38.69
CA GLU A 473 13.87 -36.91 -39.66
C GLU A 473 12.37 -36.74 -39.33
N GLY A 474 11.86 -35.52 -39.50
CA GLY A 474 10.47 -35.16 -39.22
C GLY A 474 10.15 -34.83 -37.76
N TRP A 475 11.04 -35.10 -36.80
CA TRP A 475 10.89 -34.65 -35.42
C TRP A 475 11.24 -33.16 -35.30
N MET A 476 10.36 -32.37 -34.66
CA MET A 476 10.49 -30.91 -34.63
C MET A 476 10.45 -30.35 -33.21
N THR A 477 11.29 -29.36 -32.92
CA THR A 477 11.19 -28.57 -31.68
C THR A 477 10.04 -27.57 -31.77
N ILE A 478 9.61 -27.01 -30.63
CA ILE A 478 8.62 -25.91 -30.61
C ILE A 478 9.07 -24.75 -31.50
N HIS A 479 10.36 -24.40 -31.46
CA HIS A 479 10.89 -23.30 -32.27
C HIS A 479 10.71 -23.56 -33.76
N ARG A 480 10.97 -24.79 -34.24
CA ARG A 480 10.72 -25.16 -35.63
C ARG A 480 9.23 -25.22 -35.96
N LEU A 481 8.39 -25.65 -35.03
CA LEU A 481 6.93 -25.66 -35.19
C LEU A 481 6.34 -24.26 -35.35
N VAL A 482 6.87 -23.26 -34.64
CA VAL A 482 6.45 -21.85 -34.79
C VAL A 482 6.64 -21.39 -36.23
N SER A 483 7.81 -21.66 -36.81
CA SER A 483 8.11 -21.28 -38.20
C SER A 483 7.29 -22.07 -39.22
N VAL A 484 7.06 -23.37 -38.99
CA VAL A 484 6.35 -24.25 -39.94
C VAL A 484 4.84 -24.04 -39.92
N LEU A 485 4.27 -23.69 -38.77
CA LEU A 485 2.83 -23.50 -38.60
C LEU A 485 2.39 -22.04 -38.71
N GLU A 486 3.35 -21.09 -38.70
CA GLU A 486 3.09 -19.65 -38.60
C GLU A 486 2.16 -19.30 -37.43
N LYS A 487 2.24 -20.08 -36.34
CA LYS A 487 1.46 -19.89 -35.12
C LYS A 487 2.39 -19.54 -33.96
N SER A 488 1.86 -18.76 -33.02
CA SER A 488 2.62 -18.37 -31.83
C SER A 488 3.00 -19.58 -30.95
N PRO A 489 4.12 -19.50 -30.20
CA PRO A 489 4.51 -20.54 -29.26
C PRO A 489 3.43 -20.87 -28.22
N ILE A 490 2.63 -19.87 -27.84
CA ILE A 490 1.52 -20.00 -26.88
C ILE A 490 0.38 -20.84 -27.48
N TRP A 491 0.01 -20.59 -28.74
CA TRP A 491 -1.01 -21.38 -29.42
C TRP A 491 -0.58 -22.85 -29.52
N ILE A 492 0.67 -23.09 -29.94
CA ILE A 492 1.24 -24.44 -30.04
C ILE A 492 1.24 -25.11 -28.67
N GLY A 493 1.68 -24.40 -27.63
CA GLY A 493 1.67 -24.91 -26.26
C GLY A 493 0.28 -25.27 -25.74
N ASN A 494 -0.75 -24.47 -26.04
CA ASN A 494 -2.12 -24.76 -25.65
C ASN A 494 -2.71 -25.95 -26.41
N LYS A 495 -2.48 -26.05 -27.73
CA LYS A 495 -2.92 -27.20 -28.51
C LYS A 495 -2.19 -28.49 -28.13
N LEU A 496 -0.91 -28.42 -27.78
CA LEU A 496 -0.21 -29.56 -27.22
C LEU A 496 -0.79 -30.01 -25.87
N LYS A 497 -1.29 -29.10 -25.02
CA LYS A 497 -2.00 -29.49 -23.79
C LYS A 497 -3.32 -30.20 -24.09
N GLU A 498 -4.07 -29.73 -25.10
CA GLU A 498 -5.31 -30.38 -25.55
C GLU A 498 -5.06 -31.76 -26.16
N LEU A 499 -3.98 -31.91 -26.94
CA LEU A 499 -3.62 -33.16 -27.61
C LEU A 499 -2.97 -34.21 -26.70
N THR A 500 -2.51 -33.81 -25.50
CA THR A 500 -1.91 -34.68 -24.47
C THR A 500 -0.82 -35.63 -25.02
N PRO A 501 0.34 -35.11 -25.48
CA PRO A 501 1.40 -35.93 -26.06
C PRO A 501 1.95 -36.95 -25.06
N THR A 502 2.13 -38.19 -25.51
CA THR A 502 2.71 -39.27 -24.71
C THR A 502 4.25 -39.25 -24.78
N GLU A 503 4.93 -39.28 -23.64
CA GLU A 503 6.40 -39.32 -23.58
C GLU A 503 6.96 -40.60 -24.23
N GLY A 504 8.00 -40.47 -25.03
CA GLY A 504 8.61 -41.56 -25.81
C GLY A 504 7.97 -41.81 -27.18
N ARG A 505 6.65 -41.61 -27.32
CA ARG A 505 5.93 -41.78 -28.60
C ARG A 505 5.73 -40.47 -29.35
N ASP A 506 5.20 -39.46 -28.68
CA ASP A 506 4.82 -38.17 -29.28
C ASP A 506 5.80 -37.04 -28.93
N VAL A 507 6.49 -37.16 -27.79
CA VAL A 507 7.54 -36.25 -27.37
C VAL A 507 8.75 -37.02 -26.85
N LYS A 508 9.95 -36.70 -27.36
CA LYS A 508 11.20 -37.33 -26.94
C LYS A 508 12.33 -36.29 -26.93
N SER A 509 13.26 -36.44 -25.99
CA SER A 509 14.41 -35.55 -25.86
C SER A 509 15.52 -35.99 -26.81
N PHE A 510 15.91 -35.10 -27.72
CA PHE A 510 17.02 -35.29 -28.65
C PHE A 510 17.95 -34.08 -28.61
N LEU A 511 19.15 -34.22 -29.18
CA LEU A 511 20.03 -33.08 -29.38
C LEU A 511 19.42 -32.12 -30.42
N ASP A 512 19.32 -30.85 -30.05
CA ASP A 512 18.99 -29.75 -30.97
C ASP A 512 20.20 -29.36 -31.85
N ALA A 513 20.02 -28.38 -32.73
CA ALA A 513 21.07 -27.88 -33.62
C ALA A 513 22.28 -27.27 -32.87
N SER A 514 22.13 -26.97 -31.58
CA SER A 514 23.20 -26.46 -30.69
C SER A 514 23.80 -27.56 -29.80
N ASN A 515 23.55 -28.85 -30.11
CA ASN A 515 23.96 -30.00 -29.29
C ASN A 515 23.44 -29.96 -27.85
N LYS A 516 22.29 -29.33 -27.62
CA LYS A 516 21.62 -29.32 -26.32
C LYS A 516 20.40 -30.25 -26.35
N PRO A 517 20.13 -31.00 -25.28
CA PRO A 517 18.93 -31.82 -25.22
C PRO A 517 17.69 -30.93 -25.18
N ALA A 518 16.82 -31.08 -26.19
CA ALA A 518 15.55 -30.39 -26.31
C ALA A 518 14.41 -31.36 -26.62
N SER A 519 13.21 -31.04 -26.17
CA SER A 519 12.01 -31.80 -26.48
C SER A 519 11.66 -31.62 -27.97
N HIS A 520 11.63 -32.73 -28.70
CA HIS A 520 11.11 -32.76 -30.06
C HIS A 520 9.78 -33.52 -30.10
N TYR A 521 8.91 -33.10 -31.00
CA TYR A 521 7.58 -33.65 -31.23
C TYR A 521 7.58 -34.51 -32.48
N SER A 522 6.87 -35.64 -32.41
CA SER A 522 6.81 -36.63 -33.49
C SER A 522 6.14 -36.07 -34.75
N PRO A 523 6.44 -36.63 -35.94
CA PRO A 523 5.80 -36.22 -37.19
C PRO A 523 4.26 -36.24 -37.14
N GLU A 524 3.67 -37.22 -36.43
CA GLU A 524 2.21 -37.30 -36.25
C GLU A 524 1.66 -36.14 -35.42
N MET A 525 2.39 -35.69 -34.40
CA MET A 525 2.01 -34.53 -33.62
C MET A 525 2.11 -33.25 -34.45
N VAL A 526 3.15 -33.13 -35.28
CA VAL A 526 3.29 -32.02 -36.23
C VAL A 526 2.12 -31.99 -37.22
N ARG A 527 1.69 -33.15 -37.73
CA ARG A 527 0.54 -33.25 -38.65
C ARG A 527 -0.76 -32.79 -37.99
N ARG A 528 -1.07 -33.26 -36.78
CA ARG A 528 -2.27 -32.84 -36.04
C ARG A 528 -2.29 -31.35 -35.74
N LEU A 529 -1.14 -30.78 -35.36
CA LEU A 529 -1.02 -29.35 -35.16
C LEU A 529 -1.21 -28.55 -36.45
N ARG A 530 -0.79 -29.10 -37.60
CA ARG A 530 -1.03 -28.49 -38.91
C ARG A 530 -2.50 -28.48 -39.30
N GLU A 531 -3.22 -29.57 -39.07
CA GLU A 531 -4.68 -29.65 -39.29
C GLU A 531 -5.43 -28.61 -38.44
N LEU A 532 -5.06 -28.47 -37.16
CA LEU A 532 -5.63 -27.45 -36.27
C LEU A 532 -5.25 -26.01 -36.66
N ALA A 533 -4.07 -25.81 -37.27
CA ALA A 533 -3.63 -24.48 -37.69
C ALA A 533 -4.44 -23.92 -38.85
N GLN A 534 -5.10 -24.78 -39.64
CA GLN A 534 -5.91 -24.44 -40.81
C GLN A 534 -7.37 -24.07 -40.49
N GLU A 535 -7.80 -24.17 -39.23
CA GLU A 535 -9.20 -23.97 -38.82
C GLU A 535 -9.68 -22.49 -38.88
N TYR A 536 -8.76 -21.51 -38.89
CA TYR A 536 -9.10 -20.08 -38.81
C TYR A 536 -8.57 -19.29 -40.01
N GLU A 537 -9.46 -18.51 -40.63
CA GLU A 537 -9.16 -17.60 -41.75
C GLU A 537 -8.78 -16.20 -41.24
N ARG A 538 -8.12 -15.39 -42.09
CA ARG A 538 -7.93 -13.95 -41.82
C ARG A 538 -9.22 -13.18 -42.06
N ALA A 539 -9.41 -12.10 -41.29
CA ALA A 539 -10.60 -11.26 -41.42
C ALA A 539 -10.65 -10.60 -42.81
N PRO A 540 -11.80 -10.63 -43.51
CA PRO A 540 -12.01 -9.84 -44.72
C PRO A 540 -11.92 -8.33 -44.44
N ASP A 541 -11.67 -7.55 -45.48
CA ASP A 541 -11.64 -6.08 -45.36
C ASP A 541 -12.97 -5.52 -44.81
N GLY A 542 -12.87 -4.52 -43.93
CA GLY A 542 -14.02 -3.91 -43.26
C GLY A 542 -14.43 -4.55 -41.94
N TRP A 543 -13.91 -5.74 -41.60
CA TRP A 543 -14.10 -6.35 -40.28
C TRP A 543 -13.17 -5.73 -39.24
N MET A 544 -13.69 -5.40 -38.06
CA MET A 544 -12.91 -4.77 -36.99
C MET A 544 -12.97 -5.56 -35.70
N THR A 545 -11.85 -5.62 -34.97
CA THR A 545 -11.84 -6.14 -33.59
C THR A 545 -12.45 -5.12 -32.63
N ALA A 546 -12.76 -5.55 -31.40
CA ALA A 546 -13.18 -4.63 -30.33
C ALA A 546 -12.17 -3.48 -30.12
N GLY A 547 -10.87 -3.77 -30.22
CA GLY A 547 -9.82 -2.76 -30.15
C GLY A 547 -9.85 -1.78 -31.34
N GLY A 548 -10.17 -2.27 -32.54
CA GLY A 548 -10.40 -1.43 -33.72
C GLY A 548 -11.59 -0.49 -33.55
N LEU A 549 -12.68 -0.95 -32.93
CA LEU A 549 -13.85 -0.14 -32.61
C LEU A 549 -13.57 0.96 -31.55
N MET A 550 -12.55 0.79 -30.70
CA MET A 550 -12.14 1.86 -29.78
C MET A 550 -11.55 3.08 -30.50
N ALA A 551 -11.12 2.95 -31.77
CA ALA A 551 -10.71 4.08 -32.59
C ALA A 551 -11.86 5.09 -32.86
N LEU A 552 -13.10 4.72 -32.55
CA LEU A 552 -14.26 5.63 -32.56
C LEU A 552 -14.26 6.64 -31.39
N GLY A 553 -13.27 6.61 -30.50
CA GLY A 553 -13.16 7.53 -29.37
C GLY A 553 -14.21 7.32 -28.28
N LYS A 554 -14.87 6.15 -28.26
CA LYS A 554 -15.88 5.77 -27.26
C LYS A 554 -15.32 4.76 -26.27
N SER A 555 -15.85 4.76 -25.05
CA SER A 555 -15.41 3.83 -24.01
C SER A 555 -15.87 2.39 -24.30
N GLN A 556 -15.11 1.41 -23.80
CA GLN A 556 -15.44 0.00 -23.94
C GLN A 556 -16.85 -0.34 -23.42
N ALA A 557 -17.30 0.33 -22.36
CA ALA A 557 -18.65 0.17 -21.81
C ALA A 557 -19.74 0.64 -22.79
N TRP A 558 -19.52 1.74 -23.50
CA TRP A 558 -20.45 2.24 -24.52
C TRP A 558 -20.57 1.25 -25.68
N ILE A 559 -19.44 0.70 -26.16
CA ILE A 559 -19.42 -0.29 -27.24
C ILE A 559 -20.19 -1.54 -26.81
N SER A 560 -19.90 -2.10 -25.63
CA SER A 560 -20.59 -3.29 -25.11
C SER A 560 -22.10 -3.08 -24.95
N GLN A 561 -22.52 -1.91 -24.49
CA GLN A 561 -23.95 -1.58 -24.36
C GLN A 561 -24.64 -1.55 -25.73
N ARG A 562 -24.09 -0.83 -26.71
CA ARG A 562 -24.68 -0.73 -28.05
C ARG A 562 -24.65 -2.05 -28.81
N MET A 563 -23.61 -2.86 -28.63
CA MET A 563 -23.53 -4.21 -29.17
C MET A 563 -24.66 -5.12 -28.64
N THR A 564 -25.05 -4.94 -27.38
CA THR A 564 -26.17 -5.71 -26.78
C THR A 564 -27.52 -5.29 -27.38
N GLU A 565 -27.67 -4.02 -27.75
CA GLU A 565 -28.89 -3.49 -28.37
C GLU A 565 -29.05 -3.89 -29.85
N LEU A 566 -27.94 -4.09 -30.56
CA LEU A 566 -27.93 -4.40 -31.99
C LEU A 566 -28.26 -5.86 -32.35
N SER A 567 -28.46 -6.74 -31.35
CA SER A 567 -28.89 -8.15 -31.55
C SER A 567 -28.06 -8.91 -32.60
N LEU A 568 -26.76 -9.05 -32.34
CA LEU A 568 -25.77 -9.59 -33.28
C LEU A 568 -26.03 -11.06 -33.67
N VAL A 569 -25.91 -11.40 -34.96
CA VAL A 569 -25.98 -12.77 -35.48
C VAL A 569 -24.58 -13.35 -35.71
N GLU A 570 -24.27 -14.47 -35.04
CA GLU A 570 -22.99 -15.18 -35.20
C GLU A 570 -22.80 -15.69 -36.65
N GLY A 571 -21.59 -15.51 -37.18
CA GLY A 571 -21.22 -15.83 -38.56
C GLY A 571 -21.51 -14.72 -39.58
N ARG A 572 -22.52 -13.88 -39.34
CA ARG A 572 -22.87 -12.73 -40.21
C ARG A 572 -22.30 -11.42 -39.66
N ASP A 573 -22.62 -11.10 -38.42
CA ASP A 573 -22.29 -9.82 -37.79
C ASP A 573 -21.06 -9.94 -36.89
N VAL A 574 -20.74 -11.17 -36.45
CA VAL A 574 -19.65 -11.47 -35.54
C VAL A 574 -19.03 -12.82 -35.91
N LYS A 575 -17.71 -12.87 -36.13
CA LYS A 575 -16.99 -14.13 -36.41
C LYS A 575 -15.56 -14.05 -35.90
N THR A 576 -15.02 -15.19 -35.49
CA THR A 576 -13.62 -15.31 -35.06
C THR A 576 -12.71 -15.42 -36.27
N TYR A 577 -11.77 -14.49 -36.38
CA TYR A 577 -10.74 -14.49 -37.43
C TYR A 577 -9.37 -14.30 -36.80
N LEU A 578 -8.33 -14.60 -37.58
CA LEU A 578 -6.96 -14.26 -37.21
C LEU A 578 -6.74 -12.75 -37.27
N ASP A 579 -6.26 -12.15 -36.19
CA ASP A 579 -5.74 -10.78 -36.20
C ASP A 579 -4.40 -10.67 -36.94
N ARG A 580 -3.86 -9.44 -36.97
CA ARG A 580 -2.58 -9.12 -37.63
C ARG A 580 -1.40 -9.91 -37.05
N THR A 581 -1.51 -10.43 -35.83
CA THR A 581 -0.48 -11.22 -35.14
C THR A 581 -0.78 -12.72 -35.14
N GLY A 582 -1.82 -13.16 -35.86
CA GLY A 582 -2.17 -14.57 -36.04
C GLY A 582 -2.94 -15.18 -34.87
N HIS A 583 -3.55 -14.38 -34.00
CA HIS A 583 -4.43 -14.85 -32.93
C HIS A 583 -5.88 -14.90 -33.39
N PRO A 584 -6.62 -15.98 -33.08
CA PRO A 584 -8.05 -16.02 -33.28
C PRO A 584 -8.73 -15.05 -32.29
N VAL A 585 -9.29 -13.97 -32.81
CA VAL A 585 -10.07 -12.99 -32.04
C VAL A 585 -11.38 -12.66 -32.75
N LEU A 586 -12.35 -12.25 -31.93
CA LEU A 586 -13.66 -11.86 -32.39
C LEU A 586 -13.58 -10.58 -33.22
N HIS A 587 -14.08 -10.62 -34.45
CA HIS A 587 -14.26 -9.45 -35.28
C HIS A 587 -15.74 -9.19 -35.51
N TYR A 588 -16.07 -7.92 -35.70
CA TYR A 588 -17.40 -7.40 -35.98
C TYR A 588 -17.49 -7.01 -37.45
N GLY A 589 -18.60 -7.38 -38.08
CA GLY A 589 -18.88 -7.13 -39.49
C GLY A 589 -19.03 -5.65 -39.83
N PRO A 590 -18.82 -5.27 -41.09
CA PRO A 590 -18.79 -3.88 -41.52
C PRO A 590 -20.12 -3.14 -41.28
N GLU A 591 -21.27 -3.82 -41.33
CA GLU A 591 -22.58 -3.23 -41.04
C GLU A 591 -22.70 -2.77 -39.59
N ILE A 592 -22.16 -3.55 -38.65
CA ILE A 592 -22.13 -3.21 -37.23
C ILE A 592 -21.14 -2.08 -36.98
N VAL A 593 -19.98 -2.13 -37.62
CA VAL A 593 -18.98 -1.05 -37.57
C VAL A 593 -19.59 0.27 -38.06
N TRP A 594 -20.29 0.25 -39.20
CA TRP A 594 -20.96 1.42 -39.76
C TRP A 594 -22.07 1.95 -38.84
N ARG A 595 -22.92 1.07 -38.31
CA ARG A 595 -23.99 1.48 -37.39
C ARG A 595 -23.45 2.11 -36.11
N LEU A 596 -22.34 1.58 -35.58
CA LEU A 596 -21.66 2.16 -34.42
C LEU A 596 -20.99 3.50 -34.75
N GLN A 597 -20.48 3.70 -35.98
CA GLN A 597 -19.96 4.99 -36.44
C GLN A 597 -21.05 6.06 -36.54
N GLU A 598 -22.22 5.69 -37.05
CA GLU A 598 -23.40 6.56 -37.12
C GLU A 598 -23.87 6.97 -35.71
N LEU A 599 -24.02 5.99 -34.81
CA LEU A 599 -24.37 6.25 -33.40
C LEU A 599 -23.28 7.03 -32.63
N ALA A 600 -22.03 6.95 -33.08
CA ALA A 600 -20.94 7.72 -32.49
C ALA A 600 -20.96 9.20 -32.89
N THR A 601 -21.58 9.52 -34.04
CA THR A 601 -21.64 10.86 -34.66
C THR A 601 -22.92 11.64 -34.36
N GLU A 602 -24.02 10.99 -33.96
CA GLU A 602 -25.20 11.67 -33.41
C GLU A 602 -24.93 12.21 -31.98
N HIS A 603 -24.61 13.51 -31.84
CA HIS A 603 -24.73 14.22 -30.56
C HIS A 603 -25.32 15.62 -30.77
N GLU A 604 -26.43 15.91 -30.09
CA GLU A 604 -27.07 17.23 -30.07
C GLU A 604 -26.26 18.21 -29.18
N GLN A 605 -25.86 19.35 -29.75
CA GLN A 605 -25.44 20.51 -28.95
C GLN A 605 -26.62 21.01 -28.12
N ALA A 606 -26.35 21.57 -26.93
CA ALA A 606 -27.40 22.15 -26.10
C ALA A 606 -28.15 23.24 -26.91
N PRO A 607 -29.49 23.15 -27.04
CA PRO A 607 -30.28 24.20 -27.68
C PRO A 607 -30.06 25.55 -26.98
N GLU A 608 -30.27 26.63 -27.70
CA GLU A 608 -30.10 27.98 -27.16
C GLU A 608 -30.93 28.18 -25.87
N GLY A 609 -30.30 28.74 -24.84
CA GLY A 609 -30.91 28.97 -23.53
C GLY A 609 -30.78 27.83 -22.52
N TRP A 610 -30.33 26.63 -22.92
CA TRP A 610 -30.00 25.57 -21.97
C TRP A 610 -28.64 25.85 -21.32
N VAL A 611 -28.57 25.79 -19.99
CA VAL A 611 -27.37 26.19 -19.24
C VAL A 611 -26.85 25.08 -18.33
N THR A 612 -25.53 24.98 -18.19
CA THR A 612 -24.91 24.07 -17.23
C THR A 612 -25.14 24.54 -15.79
N ARG A 613 -24.95 23.65 -14.82
CA ARG A 613 -25.06 23.99 -13.39
C ARG A 613 -24.16 25.16 -12.99
N HIS A 614 -22.94 25.23 -13.54
CA HIS A 614 -22.00 26.33 -13.26
C HIS A 614 -22.49 27.66 -13.83
N ARG A 615 -23.05 27.67 -15.04
CA ARG A 615 -23.63 28.89 -15.59
C ARG A 615 -24.93 29.28 -14.87
N LEU A 616 -25.67 28.30 -14.37
CA LEU A 616 -26.88 28.51 -13.58
C LEU A 616 -26.59 29.26 -12.25
N THR A 617 -25.48 28.96 -11.56
CA THR A 617 -25.09 29.71 -10.34
C THR A 617 -24.84 31.19 -10.64
N GLN A 618 -24.24 31.49 -11.79
CA GLN A 618 -23.97 32.85 -12.25
C GLN A 618 -25.28 33.56 -12.65
N VAL A 619 -26.12 32.92 -13.45
CA VAL A 619 -27.38 33.49 -13.97
C VAL A 619 -28.38 33.78 -12.85
N VAL A 620 -28.45 32.91 -11.84
CA VAL A 620 -29.34 33.11 -10.68
C VAL A 620 -28.64 33.97 -9.60
N SER A 621 -27.32 34.18 -9.70
CA SER A 621 -26.51 34.91 -8.71
C SER A 621 -26.71 34.39 -7.29
N LYS A 622 -26.77 33.05 -7.13
CA LYS A 622 -26.92 32.35 -5.84
C LYS A 622 -25.88 31.24 -5.71
N SER A 623 -25.57 30.89 -4.46
CA SER A 623 -24.56 29.86 -4.16
C SER A 623 -25.02 28.46 -4.57
N GLU A 624 -24.05 27.56 -4.81
CA GLU A 624 -24.31 26.16 -5.17
C GLU A 624 -25.17 25.44 -4.12
N GLY A 625 -24.96 25.75 -2.83
CA GLY A 625 -25.77 25.22 -1.73
C GLY A 625 -27.25 25.62 -1.80
N TRP A 626 -27.55 26.87 -2.23
CA TRP A 626 -28.91 27.33 -2.45
C TRP A 626 -29.58 26.56 -3.60
N LEU A 627 -28.88 26.42 -4.72
CA LEU A 627 -29.38 25.66 -5.88
C LEU A 627 -29.64 24.20 -5.52
N ARG A 628 -28.72 23.53 -4.82
CA ARG A 628 -28.89 22.13 -4.40
C ARG A 628 -30.16 21.93 -3.55
N LYS A 629 -30.43 22.84 -2.62
CA LYS A 629 -31.61 22.78 -1.74
C LYS A 629 -32.91 23.03 -2.50
N ARG A 630 -32.92 23.93 -3.50
CA ARG A 630 -34.11 24.26 -4.29
C ARG A 630 -34.38 23.28 -5.41
N LEU A 631 -33.35 22.80 -6.11
CA LEU A 631 -33.49 21.72 -7.09
C LEU A 631 -34.02 20.44 -6.44
N GLY A 632 -33.59 20.13 -5.21
CA GLY A 632 -34.14 19.01 -4.43
C GLY A 632 -35.63 19.19 -4.06
N GLY A 633 -36.12 20.43 -3.94
CA GLY A 633 -37.53 20.71 -3.66
C GLY A 633 -38.40 20.86 -4.93
N LEU A 634 -37.80 21.23 -6.07
CA LEU A 634 -38.49 21.40 -7.34
C LEU A 634 -38.65 20.10 -8.15
N ALA A 635 -37.88 19.05 -7.81
CA ALA A 635 -37.92 17.73 -8.45
C ALA A 635 -37.92 17.81 -10.00
N PRO A 636 -36.81 18.26 -10.62
CA PRO A 636 -36.73 18.47 -12.06
C PRO A 636 -37.03 17.19 -12.86
N VAL A 637 -37.82 17.31 -13.92
CA VAL A 637 -38.20 16.20 -14.80
C VAL A 637 -37.17 16.04 -15.93
N GLU A 638 -36.61 14.84 -16.07
CA GLU A 638 -35.66 14.51 -17.15
C GLU A 638 -36.31 14.68 -18.53
N GLY A 639 -35.57 15.26 -19.48
CA GLY A 639 -36.03 15.58 -20.84
C GLY A 639 -36.80 16.90 -20.97
N ARG A 640 -37.41 17.40 -19.88
CA ARG A 640 -38.17 18.66 -19.87
C ARG A 640 -37.43 19.78 -19.15
N ASP A 641 -36.99 19.53 -17.92
CA ASP A 641 -36.34 20.52 -17.06
C ASP A 641 -34.82 20.34 -17.02
N VAL A 642 -34.35 19.11 -17.22
CA VAL A 642 -32.93 18.74 -17.25
C VAL A 642 -32.68 17.70 -18.34
N LYS A 643 -31.57 17.83 -19.07
CA LYS A 643 -31.13 16.87 -20.10
C LYS A 643 -29.62 16.95 -20.25
N THR A 644 -29.00 15.84 -20.64
CA THR A 644 -27.54 15.77 -20.86
C THR A 644 -27.22 16.18 -22.30
N TYR A 645 -26.34 17.18 -22.45
CA TYR A 645 -25.80 17.64 -23.74
C TYR A 645 -24.29 17.73 -23.68
N LEU A 646 -23.65 17.97 -24.84
CA LEU A 646 -22.23 18.32 -24.89
C LEU A 646 -22.03 19.77 -24.43
N ASP A 647 -21.06 20.01 -23.55
CA ASP A 647 -20.58 21.36 -23.27
C ASP A 647 -19.68 21.90 -24.39
N SER A 648 -19.24 23.15 -24.24
CA SER A 648 -18.31 23.83 -25.15
C SER A 648 -16.95 23.12 -25.30
N THR A 649 -16.65 22.13 -24.47
CA THR A 649 -15.42 21.32 -24.50
C THR A 649 -15.65 19.90 -25.02
N GLY A 650 -16.88 19.55 -25.42
CA GLY A 650 -17.23 18.23 -25.93
C GLY A 650 -17.49 17.18 -24.85
N HIS A 651 -17.61 17.58 -23.58
CA HIS A 651 -17.94 16.67 -22.48
C HIS A 651 -19.45 16.61 -22.26
N ARG A 652 -19.96 15.44 -21.88
CA ARG A 652 -21.37 15.24 -21.55
C ARG A 652 -21.65 15.78 -20.15
N VAL A 653 -22.44 16.85 -20.07
CA VAL A 653 -22.86 17.45 -18.79
C VAL A 653 -24.34 17.79 -18.77
N LEU A 654 -24.91 17.76 -17.56
CA LEU A 654 -26.31 18.08 -17.31
C LEU A 654 -26.58 19.57 -17.55
N HIS A 655 -27.52 19.87 -18.44
CA HIS A 655 -28.02 21.23 -18.66
C HIS A 655 -29.44 21.36 -18.13
N TYR A 656 -29.79 22.58 -17.75
CA TYR A 656 -31.09 22.99 -17.24
C TYR A 656 -31.82 23.80 -18.30
N SER A 657 -33.12 23.54 -18.48
CA SER A 657 -33.95 24.23 -19.46
C SER A 657 -34.16 25.70 -19.10
N PRO A 658 -34.43 26.58 -20.08
CA PRO A 658 -34.76 27.99 -19.83
C PRO A 658 -35.90 28.18 -18.82
N GLU A 659 -36.91 27.32 -18.85
CA GLU A 659 -38.04 27.35 -17.91
C GLU A 659 -37.59 27.06 -16.48
N MET A 660 -36.66 26.12 -16.29
CA MET A 660 -36.08 25.82 -14.98
C MET A 660 -35.20 26.98 -14.49
N VAL A 661 -34.44 27.61 -15.38
CA VAL A 661 -33.68 28.83 -15.05
C VAL A 661 -34.63 29.92 -14.56
N ARG A 662 -35.73 30.17 -15.29
CA ARG A 662 -36.70 31.22 -14.95
C ARG A 662 -37.36 31.00 -13.59
N ARG A 663 -37.79 29.77 -13.30
CA ARG A 663 -38.35 29.41 -11.98
C ARG A 663 -37.36 29.67 -10.84
N LEU A 664 -36.08 29.37 -11.06
CA LEU A 664 -35.03 29.61 -10.07
C LEU A 664 -34.72 31.11 -9.92
N GLN A 665 -34.84 31.90 -10.99
CA GLN A 665 -34.72 33.37 -10.92
C GLN A 665 -35.89 34.00 -10.17
N GLU A 666 -37.13 33.58 -10.43
CA GLU A 666 -38.32 34.04 -9.69
C GLU A 666 -38.18 33.75 -8.18
N LEU A 667 -37.68 32.55 -7.83
CA LEU A 667 -37.37 32.18 -6.43
C LEU A 667 -36.19 32.96 -5.83
N ALA A 668 -35.29 33.49 -6.66
CA ALA A 668 -34.15 34.28 -6.22
C ALA A 668 -34.53 35.74 -5.93
N GLU A 669 -35.56 36.25 -6.60
CA GLU A 669 -36.10 37.61 -6.48
C GLU A 669 -37.03 37.80 -5.26
N GLU A 670 -37.52 36.72 -4.64
CA GLU A 670 -38.40 36.77 -3.47
C GLU A 670 -37.74 37.43 -2.23
N TYR A 671 -36.40 37.52 -2.18
CA TYR A 671 -35.66 38.04 -1.03
C TYR A 671 -35.39 39.55 -1.16
N LYS A 672 -35.92 40.33 -0.21
CA LYS A 672 -35.69 41.78 -0.10
C LYS A 672 -34.36 42.10 0.60
N ARG A 673 -33.86 43.33 0.43
CA ARG A 673 -32.75 43.85 1.25
C ARG A 673 -33.15 43.95 2.72
N ALA A 674 -32.19 43.78 3.61
CA ALA A 674 -32.43 43.87 5.05
C ALA A 674 -32.94 45.28 5.42
N PRO A 675 -33.99 45.41 6.25
CA PRO A 675 -34.39 46.69 6.81
C PRO A 675 -33.27 47.31 7.64
N GLN A 676 -33.25 48.64 7.76
CA GLN A 676 -32.22 49.36 8.50
C GLN A 676 -32.10 48.84 9.95
N GLY A 677 -30.86 48.56 10.37
CA GLY A 677 -30.53 48.03 11.70
C GLY A 677 -30.53 46.50 11.81
N TRP A 678 -31.00 45.78 10.78
CA TRP A 678 -30.82 44.32 10.73
C TRP A 678 -29.41 43.98 10.27
N VAL A 679 -28.76 43.07 10.99
CA VAL A 679 -27.33 42.78 10.79
C VAL A 679 -27.07 41.29 10.59
N THR A 680 -26.09 40.98 9.74
CA THR A 680 -25.63 39.59 9.54
C THR A 680 -24.85 39.08 10.75
N ALA A 681 -24.70 37.76 10.91
CA ALA A 681 -23.82 37.16 11.93
C ALA A 681 -22.39 37.76 11.89
N LYS A 682 -21.85 37.94 10.68
CA LYS A 682 -20.54 38.58 10.46
C LYS A 682 -20.49 40.04 10.97
N SER A 683 -21.60 40.76 10.86
CA SER A 683 -21.72 42.14 11.33
C SER A 683 -21.94 42.21 12.85
N LEU A 684 -22.65 41.24 13.45
CA LEU A 684 -22.76 41.10 14.90
C LEU A 684 -21.39 40.96 15.56
N ARG A 685 -20.49 40.18 14.97
CA ARG A 685 -19.10 40.05 15.45
C ARG A 685 -18.39 41.40 15.54
N ARG A 686 -18.56 42.26 14.53
CA ARG A 686 -17.96 43.60 14.49
C ARG A 686 -18.59 44.54 15.50
N VAL A 687 -19.92 44.52 15.62
CA VAL A 687 -20.69 45.40 16.51
C VAL A 687 -20.47 45.03 17.98
N LEU A 688 -20.46 43.74 18.31
CA LEU A 688 -20.34 43.24 19.68
C LEU A 688 -18.87 43.07 20.12
N LYS A 689 -17.92 43.06 19.18
CA LYS A 689 -16.50 42.73 19.42
C LYS A 689 -16.31 41.42 20.21
N LYS A 690 -17.17 40.43 19.95
CA LYS A 690 -17.13 39.09 20.58
C LYS A 690 -16.88 38.01 19.53
N SER A 691 -16.39 36.84 19.94
CA SER A 691 -16.17 35.69 19.04
C SER A 691 -17.50 35.19 18.46
N GLU A 692 -17.44 34.55 17.29
CA GLU A 692 -18.62 33.95 16.63
C GLU A 692 -19.29 32.93 17.56
N GLU A 693 -18.49 32.16 18.29
CA GLU A 693 -18.91 31.12 19.24
C GLU A 693 -19.71 31.71 20.41
N TRP A 694 -19.27 32.86 20.95
CA TRP A 694 -20.01 33.58 22.00
C TRP A 694 -21.38 34.03 21.49
N ILE A 695 -21.43 34.54 20.26
CA ILE A 695 -22.65 35.00 19.62
C ILE A 695 -23.60 33.81 19.38
N GLN A 696 -23.10 32.69 18.85
CA GLN A 696 -23.90 31.48 18.62
C GLN A 696 -24.45 30.89 19.93
N ARG A 697 -23.64 30.83 21.00
CA ARG A 697 -24.10 30.37 22.32
C ARG A 697 -25.19 31.27 22.87
N LYS A 698 -25.02 32.59 22.83
CA LYS A 698 -26.03 33.53 23.34
C LYS A 698 -27.29 33.59 22.48
N LEU A 699 -27.16 33.42 21.17
CA LEU A 699 -28.32 33.26 20.28
C LEU A 699 -29.10 31.98 20.55
N LYS A 700 -28.45 30.89 21.01
CA LYS A 700 -29.14 29.65 21.44
C LYS A 700 -29.87 29.82 22.77
N GLU A 701 -29.34 30.64 23.69
CA GLU A 701 -30.01 31.00 24.95
C GLU A 701 -31.23 31.91 24.75
N LEU A 702 -31.27 32.65 23.63
CA LEU A 702 -32.40 33.49 23.25
C LEU A 702 -33.42 32.66 22.46
N THR A 703 -34.68 32.66 22.88
CA THR A 703 -35.77 32.10 22.08
C THR A 703 -36.05 32.99 20.87
N LEU A 704 -35.41 32.71 19.72
CA LEU A 704 -35.53 33.49 18.49
C LEU A 704 -36.81 33.14 17.70
N ILE A 705 -37.63 34.14 17.40
CA ILE A 705 -38.82 34.00 16.56
C ILE A 705 -38.47 34.29 15.09
N LYS A 706 -38.66 33.31 14.20
CA LYS A 706 -38.47 33.49 12.74
C LYS A 706 -39.40 34.59 12.21
N GLY A 707 -38.86 35.50 11.41
CA GLY A 707 -39.57 36.65 10.83
C GLY A 707 -39.63 37.89 11.72
N ARG A 708 -39.40 37.76 13.03
CA ARG A 708 -39.37 38.88 13.99
C ARG A 708 -37.95 39.15 14.52
N ASP A 709 -37.25 38.08 14.89
CA ASP A 709 -35.92 38.14 15.52
C ASP A 709 -34.82 37.68 14.56
N VAL A 710 -35.14 36.75 13.65
CA VAL A 710 -34.23 36.30 12.59
C VAL A 710 -34.99 36.13 11.26
N ALA A 711 -34.44 36.65 10.18
CA ALA A 711 -35.03 36.58 8.85
C ALA A 711 -33.96 36.52 7.75
N MET A 712 -34.34 36.00 6.58
CA MET A 712 -33.43 35.87 5.42
C MET A 712 -33.57 37.12 4.55
N TYR A 713 -32.47 37.86 4.39
CA TYR A 713 -32.39 39.03 3.51
C TYR A 713 -31.13 38.97 2.66
N LEU A 714 -31.07 39.84 1.65
CA LEU A 714 -29.86 40.07 0.87
C LEU A 714 -28.83 40.85 1.69
N ASP A 715 -27.59 40.37 1.74
CA ASP A 715 -26.44 41.12 2.25
C ASP A 715 -25.96 42.20 1.26
N GLU A 716 -24.94 42.97 1.66
CA GLU A 716 -24.32 44.01 0.82
C GLU A 716 -23.77 43.47 -0.51
N GLY A 717 -23.46 42.17 -0.59
CA GLY A 717 -22.99 41.48 -1.78
C GLY A 717 -24.10 40.81 -2.61
N GLY A 718 -25.38 40.98 -2.25
CA GLY A 718 -26.52 40.36 -2.94
C GLY A 718 -26.77 38.88 -2.60
N HIS A 719 -26.10 38.34 -1.59
CA HIS A 719 -26.28 36.96 -1.15
C HIS A 719 -27.39 36.87 -0.11
N VAL A 720 -28.19 35.80 -0.17
CA VAL A 720 -29.26 35.56 0.82
C VAL A 720 -28.64 34.96 2.08
N CYS A 721 -28.68 35.66 3.21
CA CYS A 721 -28.20 35.16 4.49
C CYS A 721 -29.10 35.57 5.66
N SER A 722 -28.96 34.87 6.79
CA SER A 722 -29.68 35.19 8.02
C SER A 722 -29.22 36.54 8.58
N HIS A 723 -30.18 37.43 8.82
CA HIS A 723 -29.98 38.67 9.56
C HIS A 723 -30.76 38.63 10.88
N TYR A 724 -30.23 39.31 11.87
CA TYR A 724 -30.79 39.42 13.21
C TYR A 724 -31.35 40.82 13.42
N SER A 725 -32.50 40.91 14.08
CA SER A 725 -33.20 42.17 14.30
C SER A 725 -32.46 43.07 15.30
N PRO A 726 -32.63 44.40 15.22
CA PRO A 726 -32.04 45.35 16.18
C PRO A 726 -32.32 44.97 17.64
N THR A 727 -33.51 44.43 17.94
CA THR A 727 -33.88 44.01 19.30
C THR A 727 -33.01 42.87 19.82
N ILE A 728 -32.56 41.97 18.94
CA ILE A 728 -31.61 40.92 19.30
C ILE A 728 -30.21 41.49 19.45
N VAL A 729 -29.79 42.42 18.58
CA VAL A 729 -28.51 43.12 18.73
C VAL A 729 -28.42 43.81 20.09
N ASP A 730 -29.45 44.56 20.47
CA ASP A 730 -29.50 45.31 21.74
C ASP A 730 -29.50 44.38 22.95
N ARG A 731 -30.22 43.25 22.89
CA ARG A 731 -30.21 42.23 23.95
C ARG A 731 -28.81 41.65 24.13
N LEU A 732 -28.16 41.29 23.02
CA LEU A 732 -26.79 40.78 23.07
C LEU A 732 -25.80 41.85 23.58
N GLN A 733 -25.98 43.13 23.23
CA GLN A 733 -25.17 44.24 23.76
C GLN A 733 -25.35 44.44 25.28
N LYS A 734 -26.58 44.34 25.80
CA LYS A 734 -26.83 44.41 27.25
C LYS A 734 -26.17 43.24 27.99
N MET A 735 -26.26 42.04 27.44
CA MET A 735 -25.58 40.86 27.97
C MET A 735 -24.05 40.96 27.94
N THR A 736 -23.47 41.78 27.05
CA THR A 736 -22.04 42.10 27.10
C THR A 736 -21.66 43.12 28.18
N SER A 737 -22.61 43.94 28.64
CA SER A 737 -22.36 45.03 29.60
C SER A 737 -22.55 44.62 31.06
N GLU A 738 -23.44 43.65 31.33
CA GLU A 738 -23.77 43.17 32.69
C GLU A 738 -22.67 42.30 33.36
N LYS A 739 -21.56 42.01 32.68
CA LYS A 739 -20.42 41.27 33.24
C LYS A 739 -19.24 42.14 33.71
N ASN A 740 -19.36 43.47 33.61
CA ASN A 740 -18.33 44.44 33.99
C ASN A 740 -18.71 45.32 35.20
N VAL A 741 -19.66 44.90 36.03
CA VAL A 741 -20.02 45.57 37.30
C VAL A 741 -19.74 44.64 38.48
#